data_AF-A0A3P6L1G7-F1
#
_entry.id   AF-A0A3P6L1G7-F1
#
_cell.length_a   1.000
_cell.length_b   1.000
_cell.length_c   1.000
_cell.angle_alpha   90.00
_cell.angle_beta   90.00
_cell.angle_gamma   90.00
#
_symmetry.space_group_name_H-M   'P 1'
#
loop_
_entity.id
_entity.type
_entity.pdbx_description
1 polymer ?
#
loop_
_entity_poly.entity_id
_entity_poly.type
_entity_poly.pdbx_seq_one_letter_code
_entity_poly.pdbx_strand_id
1 'polypeptide(L)'
;MEQRKITRSDLVSMFLRSNLQQASFNFERIHGLGFCYDMIPAIKRLYPLKEDQVAALRRHLVFFNTTPAVCGPVIGVTAAMEEARANGAEIDDGTINGIKVGLMGPLAGVGDPLVWGTLRPITTALGASLALSGNILGPLLFFFIFNAVRLAMKWYGLQLGFRKGVNIVSDMGGNVLQKLTEGASILGLFVMGVLVTKWTSINVPLVVSQTHAADGSTVTMTVQNILDQLCPGLLALGLTLLMVRLLNKKINPVWLIFALFGLGIIGNALGFLSRFFAPARLPGPSLNMRWFMKTTALRLYGKRDLRLETFDLPEMQEDEILATVVTDSLCLSSWKEANLGENHKKVPDDVATNPIIIGHEFCGDILAVGKKWQHKFQPGQRYVIQANLQLPDRPDCPGYSFPWVGGEATHVVIPNEVMEQDCLLAYDGETYFEGSLVEPLSCVIGAFNANYHLQEGSYNHTMGIRPQGRMLILGGTGPMGLLAIDYALHGPVNPSQLVITDTDNDKLSYARKHYPSEPQTLIHYLNAADAAFDTLMALSGGHGFDDIFVFVPNEGLVTLASSLLATDGCLNFFAGPQDKHSSAPINFYDVHYAFTHYVGTSGGNTDDMRAAVKLIEEKKVQAAKVVTHILGLNAAGETTLELPAVGGGKKLVYTGKYLPLTSLTQIQDQALAAILARHQGIWSGEAEQYLLTHAEAISHD
;
A
#
# COMPACT_ATOMS: atom_id res chain seq x y z
N MET A 1 35.72 -44.11 15.30
CA MET A 1 35.02 -43.24 14.35
C MET A 1 36.03 -42.25 13.79
N GLU A 2 36.00 -42.03 12.47
CA GLU A 2 36.82 -41.01 11.82
C GLU A 2 36.38 -39.61 12.32
N GLN A 3 37.31 -38.80 12.80
CA GLN A 3 36.99 -37.46 13.32
C GLN A 3 36.44 -36.58 12.19
N ARG A 4 35.20 -36.12 12.31
CA ARG A 4 34.56 -35.22 11.37
C ARG A 4 35.04 -33.80 11.67
N LYS A 5 35.73 -33.16 10.71
CA LYS A 5 36.26 -31.80 10.89
C LYS A 5 35.76 -30.86 9.80
N ILE A 6 35.35 -29.67 10.20
CA ILE A 6 35.01 -28.56 9.33
C ILE A 6 36.31 -28.06 8.68
N THR A 7 36.31 -28.00 7.36
CA THR A 7 37.48 -27.58 6.60
C THR A 7 37.51 -26.06 6.42
N ARG A 8 38.67 -25.53 6.02
CA ARG A 8 38.77 -24.11 5.62
C ARG A 8 37.83 -23.77 4.46
N SER A 9 37.59 -24.71 3.54
CA SER A 9 36.65 -24.53 2.43
C SER A 9 35.21 -24.37 2.93
N ASP A 10 34.82 -25.16 3.93
CA ASP A 10 33.49 -25.05 4.54
C ASP A 10 33.34 -23.67 5.23
N LEU A 11 34.35 -23.19 5.98
CA LEU A 11 34.33 -21.84 6.58
C LEU A 11 34.25 -20.71 5.54
N VAL A 12 34.93 -20.83 4.40
CA VAL A 12 34.81 -19.87 3.28
C VAL A 12 33.39 -19.89 2.71
N SER A 13 32.81 -21.07 2.52
CA SER A 13 31.42 -21.22 2.05
C SER A 13 30.42 -20.58 3.02
N MET A 14 30.60 -20.80 4.32
CA MET A 14 29.79 -20.16 5.37
C MET A 14 29.94 -18.63 5.34
N PHE A 15 31.17 -18.12 5.17
CA PHE A 15 31.41 -16.68 5.03
C PHE A 15 30.71 -16.08 3.80
N LEU A 16 30.79 -16.73 2.64
CA LEU A 16 30.11 -16.26 1.43
C LEU A 16 28.60 -16.24 1.62
N ARG A 17 28.03 -17.30 2.21
CA ARG A 17 26.59 -17.42 2.49
C ARG A 17 26.08 -16.35 3.46
N SER A 18 26.84 -16.09 4.52
CA SER A 18 26.50 -15.09 5.55
C SER A 18 26.48 -13.64 5.03
N ASN A 19 26.90 -13.38 3.80
CA ASN A 19 26.67 -12.07 3.16
C ASN A 19 25.22 -11.85 2.72
N LEU A 20 24.43 -12.92 2.60
CA LEU A 20 23.01 -12.89 2.26
C LEU A 20 22.11 -13.06 3.49
N GLN A 21 22.64 -12.80 4.69
CA GLN A 21 21.93 -13.03 5.96
C GLN A 21 20.56 -12.34 6.04
N GLN A 22 20.45 -11.14 5.46
CA GLN A 22 19.20 -10.36 5.47
C GLN A 22 18.24 -10.73 4.34
N ALA A 23 18.64 -11.57 3.37
CA ALA A 23 17.77 -11.95 2.25
C ALA A 23 16.54 -12.78 2.67
N SER A 24 16.53 -13.29 3.90
CA SER A 24 15.44 -14.09 4.47
C SER A 24 14.83 -13.46 5.73
N PHE A 25 14.97 -12.13 5.87
CA PHE A 25 14.42 -11.38 6.99
C PHE A 25 12.89 -11.56 7.06
N ASN A 26 12.37 -11.97 8.21
CA ASN A 26 10.93 -12.10 8.47
C ASN A 26 10.62 -11.71 9.92
N PHE A 27 9.39 -11.30 10.20
CA PHE A 27 9.01 -10.83 11.54
C PHE A 27 8.91 -11.95 12.59
N GLU A 28 8.70 -13.21 12.20
CA GLU A 28 8.59 -14.33 13.14
C GLU A 28 9.93 -14.68 13.80
N ARG A 29 11.03 -14.73 13.01
CA ARG A 29 12.34 -15.24 13.46
C ARG A 29 13.54 -14.38 13.04
N ILE A 30 13.30 -13.22 12.42
CA ILE A 30 14.30 -12.25 11.95
C ILE A 30 15.33 -12.90 11.02
N HIS A 31 16.56 -13.17 11.49
CA HIS A 31 17.63 -13.78 10.69
C HIS A 31 17.73 -15.30 10.91
N GLY A 32 16.72 -15.94 11.53
CA GLY A 32 16.74 -17.38 11.82
C GLY A 32 16.96 -18.26 10.59
N LEU A 33 16.28 -17.97 9.48
CA LEU A 33 16.44 -18.72 8.22
C LEU A 33 17.80 -18.46 7.56
N GLY A 34 18.31 -17.23 7.61
CA GLY A 34 19.66 -16.88 7.15
C GLY A 34 20.73 -17.63 7.93
N PHE A 35 20.58 -17.71 9.26
CA PHE A 35 21.49 -18.48 10.10
C PHE A 35 21.49 -19.98 9.76
N CYS A 36 20.33 -20.56 9.44
CA CYS A 36 20.27 -21.93 8.91
C CYS A 36 21.04 -22.05 7.60
N TYR A 37 20.85 -21.11 6.67
CA TYR A 37 21.53 -21.10 5.37
C TYR A 37 23.06 -21.02 5.51
N ASP A 38 23.55 -20.23 6.46
CA ASP A 38 24.96 -20.11 6.81
C ASP A 38 25.56 -21.42 7.32
N MET A 39 24.80 -22.18 8.10
CA MET A 39 25.25 -23.42 8.73
C MET A 39 25.20 -24.64 7.80
N ILE A 40 24.52 -24.57 6.64
CA ILE A 40 24.37 -25.70 5.70
C ILE A 40 25.71 -26.38 5.34
N PRO A 41 26.81 -25.66 5.00
CA PRO A 41 28.07 -26.32 4.66
C PRO A 41 28.64 -27.15 5.81
N ALA A 42 28.61 -26.61 7.03
CA ALA A 42 29.07 -27.30 8.23
C ALA A 42 28.18 -28.53 8.53
N ILE A 43 26.86 -28.37 8.50
CA ILE A 43 25.91 -29.46 8.79
C ILE A 43 26.04 -30.60 7.78
N LYS A 44 26.15 -30.30 6.48
CA LYS A 44 26.36 -31.32 5.45
C LYS A 44 27.67 -32.09 5.62
N ARG A 45 28.71 -31.44 6.13
CA ARG A 45 30.02 -32.06 6.43
C ARG A 45 29.94 -32.98 7.65
N LEU A 46 29.28 -32.50 8.70
CA LEU A 46 29.24 -33.15 10.01
C LEU A 46 28.21 -34.27 10.10
N TYR A 47 27.13 -34.20 9.32
CA TYR A 47 26.01 -35.14 9.39
C TYR A 47 25.76 -35.77 8.00
N PRO A 48 26.15 -37.04 7.78
CA PRO A 48 25.97 -37.69 6.48
C PRO A 48 24.53 -38.13 6.20
N LEU A 49 23.76 -38.45 7.26
CA LEU A 49 22.35 -38.86 7.13
C LEU A 49 21.45 -37.65 6.99
N LYS A 50 20.44 -37.75 6.12
CA LYS A 50 19.49 -36.67 5.85
C LYS A 50 18.67 -36.30 7.09
N GLU A 51 18.31 -37.29 7.89
CA GLU A 51 17.52 -37.10 9.13
C GLU A 51 18.29 -36.26 10.15
N ASP A 52 19.58 -36.55 10.34
CA ASP A 52 20.47 -35.80 11.23
C ASP A 52 20.66 -34.34 10.75
N GLN A 53 20.78 -34.13 9.44
CA GLN A 53 20.85 -32.78 8.86
C GLN A 53 19.57 -31.98 9.12
N VAL A 54 18.40 -32.61 8.98
CA VAL A 54 17.10 -31.97 9.25
C VAL A 54 16.99 -31.63 10.73
N ALA A 55 17.39 -32.53 11.63
CA ALA A 55 17.40 -32.28 13.06
C ALA A 55 18.32 -31.11 13.43
N ALA A 56 19.53 -31.05 12.88
CA ALA A 56 20.47 -29.95 13.10
C ALA A 56 19.95 -28.60 12.56
N LEU A 57 19.36 -28.59 11.36
CA LEU A 57 18.78 -27.37 10.80
C LEU A 57 17.57 -26.89 11.61
N ARG A 58 16.70 -27.79 12.10
CA ARG A 58 15.56 -27.44 12.96
C ARG A 58 16.01 -26.77 14.25
N ARG A 59 17.07 -27.26 14.90
CA ARG A 59 17.65 -26.63 16.10
C ARG A 59 18.12 -25.20 15.84
N HIS A 60 18.63 -24.92 14.64
CA HIS A 60 19.09 -23.57 14.30
C HIS A 60 18.00 -22.64 13.77
N LEU A 61 16.84 -23.16 13.38
CA LEU A 61 15.68 -22.41 12.86
C LEU A 61 14.88 -21.73 13.98
N VAL A 62 15.60 -21.10 14.90
CA VAL A 62 15.10 -20.32 16.03
C VAL A 62 15.40 -18.84 15.80
N PHE A 63 14.77 -17.97 16.59
CA PHE A 63 15.02 -16.53 16.55
C PHE A 63 16.52 -16.22 16.60
N PHE A 64 16.99 -15.44 15.63
CA PHE A 64 18.36 -14.94 15.59
C PHE A 64 18.35 -13.48 15.16
N ASN A 65 18.84 -12.58 16.02
CA ASN A 65 18.93 -11.16 15.68
C ASN A 65 20.24 -10.56 16.18
N THR A 66 21.10 -10.18 15.24
CA THR A 66 22.34 -9.46 15.48
C THR A 66 22.72 -8.73 14.20
N THR A 67 23.57 -7.71 14.32
CA THR A 67 24.02 -6.91 13.18
C THR A 67 24.76 -7.80 12.17
N PRO A 68 24.38 -7.80 10.88
CA PRO A 68 24.93 -8.73 9.89
C PRO A 68 26.46 -8.68 9.72
N ALA A 69 27.11 -7.55 9.97
CA ALA A 69 28.58 -7.47 9.86
C ALA A 69 29.32 -8.17 11.00
N VAL A 70 28.65 -8.43 12.14
CA VAL A 70 29.22 -9.08 13.32
C VAL A 70 28.50 -10.38 13.70
N CYS A 71 27.75 -10.99 12.77
CA CYS A 71 27.17 -12.32 13.01
C CYS A 71 28.22 -13.45 12.98
N GLY A 72 29.37 -13.22 12.33
CA GLY A 72 30.46 -14.19 12.15
C GLY A 72 30.88 -14.93 13.42
N PRO A 73 31.19 -14.24 14.54
CA PRO A 73 31.55 -14.88 15.80
C PRO A 73 30.53 -15.91 16.29
N VAL A 74 29.21 -15.61 16.19
CA VAL A 74 28.16 -16.54 16.63
C VAL A 74 28.12 -17.76 15.73
N ILE A 75 28.15 -17.56 14.42
CA ILE A 75 28.18 -18.65 13.42
C ILE A 75 29.40 -19.54 13.68
N GLY A 76 30.57 -18.96 13.94
CA GLY A 76 31.81 -19.69 14.20
C GLY A 76 31.75 -20.54 15.46
N VAL A 77 31.30 -19.96 16.59
CA VAL A 77 31.17 -20.72 17.85
C VAL A 77 30.15 -21.85 17.69
N THR A 78 28.99 -21.59 17.08
CA THR A 78 27.97 -22.62 16.83
C THR A 78 28.50 -23.74 15.93
N ALA A 79 29.28 -23.42 14.89
CA ALA A 79 29.89 -24.43 14.02
C ALA A 79 30.91 -25.31 14.76
N ALA A 80 31.72 -24.74 15.65
CA ALA A 80 32.64 -25.52 16.48
C ALA A 80 31.91 -26.45 17.46
N MET A 81 30.77 -26.01 18.01
CA MET A 81 29.95 -26.86 18.89
C MET A 81 29.25 -27.99 18.13
N GLU A 82 28.74 -27.74 16.92
CA GLU A 82 28.19 -28.80 16.08
C GLU A 82 29.30 -29.79 15.66
N GLU A 83 30.53 -29.33 15.40
CA GLU A 83 31.67 -30.22 15.14
C GLU A 83 31.99 -31.12 16.33
N ALA A 84 32.02 -30.55 17.54
CA ALA A 84 32.24 -31.31 18.77
C ALA A 84 31.15 -32.36 19.02
N ARG A 85 29.89 -31.95 18.85
CA ARG A 85 28.73 -32.83 19.01
C ARG A 85 28.75 -33.98 18.00
N ALA A 86 29.06 -33.69 16.73
CA ALA A 86 29.18 -34.71 15.68
C ALA A 86 30.33 -35.71 15.96
N ASN A 87 31.32 -35.32 16.76
CA ASN A 87 32.42 -36.16 17.22
C ASN A 87 32.17 -36.85 18.58
N GLY A 88 30.96 -36.75 19.13
CA GLY A 88 30.55 -37.48 20.33
C GLY A 88 30.63 -36.69 21.65
N ALA A 89 30.83 -35.37 21.61
CA ALA A 89 30.66 -34.55 22.81
C ALA A 89 29.18 -34.49 23.23
N GLU A 90 28.91 -34.67 24.53
CA GLU A 90 27.56 -34.55 25.11
C GLU A 90 27.14 -33.07 25.18
N ILE A 91 26.68 -32.54 24.05
CA ILE A 91 26.19 -31.17 23.92
C ILE A 91 24.73 -31.23 23.49
N ASP A 92 23.83 -30.82 24.39
CA ASP A 92 22.39 -30.77 24.12
C ASP A 92 22.00 -29.54 23.27
N ASP A 93 20.78 -29.57 22.73
CA ASP A 93 20.23 -28.51 21.89
C ASP A 93 20.10 -27.17 22.63
N GLY A 94 19.81 -27.23 23.93
CA GLY A 94 19.68 -26.08 24.82
C GLY A 94 21.00 -25.35 25.01
N THR A 95 22.12 -26.07 25.15
CA THR A 95 23.45 -25.47 25.29
C THR A 95 23.87 -24.70 24.02
N ILE A 96 23.65 -25.28 22.83
CA ILE A 96 23.94 -24.60 21.55
C ILE A 96 23.08 -23.34 21.39
N ASN A 97 21.79 -23.43 21.68
CA ASN A 97 20.88 -22.29 21.58
C ASN A 97 21.15 -21.23 22.65
N GLY A 98 21.52 -21.63 23.87
CA GLY A 98 21.90 -20.73 24.96
C GLY A 98 23.11 -19.88 24.60
N ILE A 99 24.12 -20.46 23.95
CA ILE A 99 25.29 -19.71 23.45
C ILE A 99 24.92 -18.74 22.34
N LYS A 100 24.07 -19.17 21.39
CA LYS A 100 23.56 -18.27 20.35
C LYS A 100 22.86 -17.06 20.97
N VAL A 101 21.90 -17.29 21.88
CA VAL A 101 21.13 -16.23 22.54
C VAL A 101 22.02 -15.33 23.40
N GLY A 102 22.95 -15.91 24.16
CA GLY A 102 23.88 -15.17 25.02
C GLY A 102 24.82 -14.24 24.25
N LEU A 103 25.17 -14.57 23.01
CA LEU A 103 26.02 -13.74 22.16
C LEU A 103 25.25 -12.74 21.29
N MET A 104 23.99 -13.04 20.94
CA MET A 104 23.15 -12.17 20.10
C MET A 104 23.04 -10.75 20.66
N GLY A 105 22.64 -10.61 21.92
CA GLY A 105 22.37 -9.33 22.56
C GLY A 105 23.59 -8.40 22.60
N PRO A 106 24.72 -8.82 23.21
CA PRO A 106 25.92 -7.99 23.25
C PRO A 106 26.50 -7.64 21.87
N LEU A 107 26.49 -8.58 20.92
CA LEU A 107 26.99 -8.31 19.57
C LEU A 107 26.06 -7.41 18.76
N ALA A 108 24.74 -7.50 18.95
CA ALA A 108 23.80 -6.55 18.37
C ALA A 108 24.03 -5.15 18.94
N GLY A 109 24.14 -5.05 20.28
CA GLY A 109 24.42 -3.79 20.97
C GLY A 109 25.71 -3.12 20.51
N VAL A 110 26.80 -3.87 20.30
CA VAL A 110 28.05 -3.28 19.79
C VAL A 110 28.00 -3.07 18.27
N GLY A 111 27.41 -4.00 17.53
CA GLY A 111 27.40 -4.02 16.08
C GLY A 111 26.60 -2.89 15.46
N ASP A 112 25.40 -2.61 15.97
CA ASP A 112 24.51 -1.60 15.42
C ASP A 112 25.12 -0.19 15.43
N PRO A 113 25.64 0.34 16.56
CA PRO A 113 26.25 1.67 16.56
C PRO A 113 27.58 1.71 15.80
N LEU A 114 28.36 0.62 15.80
CA LEU A 114 29.63 0.56 15.08
C LEU A 114 29.42 0.57 13.56
N VAL A 115 28.49 -0.23 13.06
CA VAL A 115 28.27 -0.40 11.62
C VAL A 115 27.33 0.67 11.08
N TRP A 116 26.17 0.86 11.72
CA TRP A 116 25.09 1.69 11.17
C TRP A 116 25.22 3.16 11.50
N GLY A 117 25.78 3.51 12.65
CA GLY A 117 25.93 4.93 12.99
C GLY A 117 27.36 5.45 13.07
N THR A 118 28.38 4.60 12.97
CA THR A 118 29.79 5.03 12.83
C THR A 118 30.32 4.75 11.42
N LEU A 119 30.51 3.48 11.07
CA LEU A 119 31.16 3.09 9.81
C LEU A 119 30.38 3.59 8.58
N ARG A 120 29.06 3.34 8.50
CA ARG A 120 28.23 3.75 7.36
C ARG A 120 28.17 5.28 7.23
N PRO A 121 27.86 6.09 8.26
CA PRO A 121 27.79 7.54 8.08
C PRO A 121 29.14 8.18 7.78
N ILE A 122 30.24 7.73 8.40
CA ILE A 122 31.58 8.28 8.13
C ILE A 122 32.00 8.00 6.69
N THR A 123 31.87 6.75 6.24
CA THR A 123 32.24 6.37 4.87
C THR A 123 31.30 7.03 3.84
N THR A 124 30.02 7.19 4.18
CA THR A 124 29.05 7.90 3.33
C THR A 124 29.37 9.39 3.26
N ALA A 125 29.68 10.05 4.37
CA ALA A 125 30.05 11.47 4.39
C ALA A 125 31.34 11.72 3.60
N LEU A 126 32.35 10.86 3.76
CA LEU A 126 33.59 10.91 2.98
C LEU A 126 33.29 10.72 1.48
N GLY A 127 32.53 9.69 1.11
CA GLY A 127 32.16 9.43 -0.28
C GLY A 127 31.31 10.55 -0.89
N ALA A 128 30.32 11.05 -0.16
CA ALA A 128 29.41 12.11 -0.60
C ALA A 128 30.15 13.44 -0.80
N SER A 129 31.08 13.81 0.09
CA SER A 129 31.86 15.05 -0.05
C SER A 129 32.64 15.11 -1.36
N LEU A 130 33.15 13.97 -1.84
CA LEU A 130 33.82 13.85 -3.14
C LEU A 130 32.81 13.73 -4.29
N ALA A 131 31.72 12.98 -4.12
CA ALA A 131 30.68 12.80 -5.14
C ALA A 131 30.01 14.14 -5.53
N LEU A 132 29.78 15.03 -4.55
CA LEU A 132 29.17 16.35 -4.76
C LEU A 132 30.01 17.28 -5.66
N SER A 133 31.31 17.02 -5.79
CA SER A 133 32.20 17.73 -6.73
C SER A 133 32.29 17.04 -8.10
N GLY A 134 31.42 16.07 -8.38
CA GLY A 134 31.40 15.29 -9.63
C GLY A 134 32.46 14.19 -9.71
N ASN A 135 33.14 13.88 -8.60
CA ASN A 135 34.23 12.91 -8.58
C ASN A 135 33.72 11.47 -8.34
N ILE A 136 33.89 10.59 -9.33
CA ILE A 136 33.53 9.16 -9.27
C ILE A 136 34.25 8.40 -8.14
N LEU A 137 35.38 8.91 -7.66
CA LEU A 137 36.06 8.34 -6.49
C LEU A 137 35.18 8.39 -5.24
N GLY A 138 34.21 9.30 -5.14
CA GLY A 138 33.28 9.37 -4.00
C GLY A 138 32.49 8.07 -3.79
N PRO A 139 31.64 7.65 -4.75
CA PRO A 139 30.92 6.38 -4.66
C PRO A 139 31.83 5.16 -4.57
N LEU A 140 32.98 5.17 -5.25
CA LEU A 140 33.95 4.06 -5.20
C LEU A 140 34.59 3.93 -3.81
N LEU A 141 35.00 5.04 -3.19
CA LEU A 141 35.59 5.03 -1.84
C LEU A 141 34.58 4.54 -0.80
N PHE A 142 33.32 5.00 -0.87
CA PHE A 142 32.26 4.46 -0.03
C PHE A 142 32.13 2.94 -0.23
N PHE A 143 31.98 2.50 -1.48
CA PHE A 143 31.79 1.09 -1.81
C PHE A 143 32.95 0.23 -1.30
N PHE A 144 34.19 0.59 -1.58
CA PHE A 144 35.36 -0.22 -1.20
C PHE A 144 35.63 -0.17 0.30
N ILE A 145 35.60 0.99 0.95
CA ILE A 145 35.93 1.11 2.37
C ILE A 145 34.84 0.43 3.22
N PHE A 146 33.57 0.72 2.95
CA PHE A 146 32.46 0.12 3.69
C PHE A 146 32.45 -1.40 3.54
N ASN A 147 32.58 -1.91 2.31
CA ASN A 147 32.60 -3.35 2.07
C ASN A 147 33.85 -4.01 2.65
N ALA A 148 35.04 -3.42 2.52
CA ALA A 148 36.27 -3.99 3.07
C ALA A 148 36.17 -4.16 4.59
N VAL A 149 35.73 -3.12 5.31
CA VAL A 149 35.62 -3.18 6.77
C VAL A 149 34.53 -4.17 7.20
N ARG A 150 33.33 -4.12 6.60
CA ARG A 150 32.25 -5.05 7.01
C ARG A 150 32.59 -6.52 6.71
N LEU A 151 33.27 -6.79 5.58
CA LEU A 151 33.67 -8.15 5.20
C LEU A 151 34.80 -8.65 6.09
N ALA A 152 35.75 -7.78 6.45
CA ALA A 152 36.81 -8.10 7.40
C ALA A 152 36.24 -8.44 8.78
N MET A 153 35.34 -7.60 9.33
CA MET A 153 34.68 -7.85 10.61
C MET A 153 33.98 -9.22 10.63
N LYS A 154 33.27 -9.55 9.55
CA LYS A 154 32.56 -10.82 9.43
C LYS A 154 33.51 -12.02 9.29
N TRP A 155 34.52 -11.94 8.43
CA TRP A 155 35.46 -13.04 8.18
C TRP A 155 36.33 -13.34 9.40
N TYR A 156 36.99 -12.31 9.95
CA TYR A 156 37.83 -12.49 11.14
C TYR A 156 36.97 -12.84 12.36
N GLY A 157 35.76 -12.31 12.45
CA GLY A 157 34.78 -12.71 13.45
C GLY A 157 34.42 -14.19 13.37
N LEU A 158 34.14 -14.72 12.17
CA LEU A 158 33.87 -16.14 11.94
C LEU A 158 35.04 -17.02 12.35
N GLN A 159 36.26 -16.68 11.93
CA GLN A 159 37.46 -17.44 12.28
C GLN A 159 37.75 -17.41 13.79
N LEU A 160 37.62 -16.24 14.42
CA LEU A 160 37.81 -16.07 15.85
C LEU A 160 36.77 -16.87 16.64
N GLY A 161 35.50 -16.79 16.23
CA GLY A 161 34.40 -17.55 16.81
C GLY A 161 34.63 -19.05 16.73
N PHE A 162 35.04 -19.55 15.57
CA PHE A 162 35.33 -20.98 15.40
C PHE A 162 36.50 -21.45 16.27
N ARG A 163 37.63 -20.73 16.26
CA ARG A 163 38.80 -21.08 17.10
C ARG A 163 38.48 -21.04 18.59
N LYS A 164 37.76 -20.01 19.05
CA LYS A 164 37.35 -19.92 20.45
C LYS A 164 36.29 -20.96 20.81
N GLY A 165 35.38 -21.28 19.90
CA GLY A 165 34.38 -22.34 20.08
C GLY A 165 34.99 -23.71 20.30
N VAL A 166 36.06 -24.04 19.56
CA VAL A 166 36.83 -25.29 19.79
C VAL A 166 37.43 -25.34 21.19
N ASN A 167 37.94 -24.20 21.70
CA ASN A 167 38.46 -24.10 23.07
C ASN A 167 37.35 -24.19 24.14
N ILE A 168 36.15 -23.66 23.85
CA ILE A 168 34.98 -23.77 24.76
C ILE A 168 34.57 -25.23 24.92
N VAL A 169 34.61 -26.00 23.82
CA VAL A 169 34.31 -27.43 23.83
C VAL A 169 35.35 -28.21 24.65
N SER A 170 36.64 -27.87 24.55
CA SER A 170 37.70 -28.59 25.28
C SER A 170 37.67 -28.34 26.80
N ASP A 171 37.06 -27.23 27.25
CA ASP A 171 36.98 -26.83 28.67
C ASP A 171 35.55 -26.95 29.25
N MET A 172 34.73 -27.87 28.72
CA MET A 172 33.30 -28.04 29.01
C MET A 172 32.92 -28.31 30.50
N GLY A 173 33.89 -28.40 31.41
CA GLY A 173 33.68 -28.52 32.87
C GLY A 173 33.85 -27.21 33.66
N GLY A 174 34.12 -26.07 33.01
CA GLY A 174 34.48 -24.81 33.68
C GLY A 174 33.52 -23.64 33.44
N ASN A 175 33.77 -22.52 34.14
CA ASN A 175 32.97 -21.29 34.06
C ASN A 175 33.24 -20.45 32.79
N VAL A 176 33.78 -21.04 31.73
CA VAL A 176 34.26 -20.36 30.51
C VAL A 176 33.12 -19.72 29.73
N LEU A 177 31.97 -20.40 29.67
CA LEU A 177 30.77 -19.86 29.03
C LEU A 177 30.25 -18.60 29.75
N GLN A 178 30.25 -18.62 31.09
CA GLN A 178 29.84 -17.48 31.89
C GLN A 178 30.82 -16.31 31.69
N LYS A 179 32.14 -16.56 31.71
CA LYS A 179 33.17 -15.54 31.47
C LYS A 179 33.10 -14.91 30.07
N LEU A 180 32.74 -15.70 29.05
CA LEU A 180 32.63 -15.21 27.67
C LEU A 180 31.39 -14.32 27.49
N THR A 181 30.24 -14.74 28.05
CA THR A 181 29.01 -13.93 28.06
C THR A 181 29.17 -12.67 28.91
N GLU A 182 29.84 -12.78 30.05
CA GLU A 182 30.15 -11.66 30.94
C GLU A 182 31.11 -10.66 30.27
N GLY A 183 32.19 -11.15 29.64
CA GLY A 183 33.14 -10.30 28.90
C GLY A 183 32.49 -9.58 27.71
N ALA A 184 31.60 -10.25 26.97
CA ALA A 184 30.84 -9.63 25.89
C ALA A 184 29.87 -8.56 26.42
N SER A 185 29.22 -8.83 27.56
CA SER A 185 28.31 -7.89 28.21
C SER A 185 29.04 -6.67 28.77
N ILE A 186 30.21 -6.85 29.40
CA ILE A 186 31.06 -5.75 29.89
C ILE A 186 31.48 -4.85 28.73
N LEU A 187 31.95 -5.45 27.62
CA LEU A 187 32.32 -4.69 26.42
C LEU A 187 31.12 -3.92 25.86
N GLY A 188 29.96 -4.57 25.76
CA GLY A 188 28.72 -3.94 25.30
C GLY A 188 28.29 -2.76 26.17
N LEU A 189 28.30 -2.94 27.49
CA LEU A 189 27.95 -1.89 28.46
C LEU A 189 28.96 -0.74 28.43
N PHE A 190 30.25 -1.03 28.31
CA PHE A 190 31.31 -0.02 28.18
C PHE A 190 31.11 0.84 26.93
N VAL A 191 30.90 0.21 25.77
CA VAL A 191 30.66 0.90 24.50
C VAL A 191 29.38 1.72 24.57
N MET A 192 28.30 1.18 25.14
CA MET A 192 27.06 1.92 25.35
C MET A 192 27.24 3.16 26.24
N GLY A 193 28.05 3.06 27.30
CA GLY A 193 28.38 4.20 28.16
C GLY A 193 29.06 5.34 27.38
N VAL A 194 30.01 5.01 26.50
CA VAL A 194 30.68 5.99 25.63
C VAL A 194 29.71 6.60 24.61
N LEU A 195 28.85 5.78 24.00
CA LEU A 195 27.94 6.22 22.95
C LEU A 195 26.84 7.15 23.47
N VAL A 196 26.29 6.87 24.65
CA VAL A 196 25.26 7.72 25.27
C VAL A 196 25.74 9.17 25.41
N THR A 197 26.99 9.38 25.83
CA THR A 197 27.55 10.74 25.98
C THR A 197 27.91 11.42 24.67
N LYS A 198 28.14 10.66 23.60
CA LYS A 198 28.52 11.19 22.29
C LYS A 198 27.33 11.45 21.36
N TRP A 199 26.26 10.66 21.46
CA TRP A 199 25.15 10.67 20.51
C TRP A 199 23.85 11.22 21.08
N THR A 200 23.77 11.40 22.39
CA THR A 200 22.64 12.08 23.04
C THR A 200 23.09 13.50 23.41
N SER A 201 22.56 14.49 22.71
CA SER A 201 22.76 15.90 23.03
C SER A 201 21.52 16.46 23.72
N ILE A 202 21.70 16.99 24.93
CA ILE A 202 20.67 17.73 25.66
C ILE A 202 21.30 19.08 26.01
N ASN A 203 20.69 20.17 25.54
CA ASN A 203 21.19 21.53 25.75
C ASN A 203 20.13 22.38 26.44
N VAL A 204 20.50 22.91 27.62
CA VAL A 204 19.67 23.82 28.42
C VAL A 204 20.19 25.27 28.27
N PRO A 205 19.58 26.08 27.39
CA PRO A 205 20.09 27.42 27.03
C PRO A 205 19.81 28.51 28.08
N LEU A 206 19.27 28.16 29.25
CA LEU A 206 18.91 29.12 30.30
C LEU A 206 20.14 29.89 30.79
N VAL A 207 20.10 31.20 30.62
CA VAL A 207 21.16 32.12 31.03
C VAL A 207 21.03 32.41 32.53
N VAL A 208 22.08 32.11 33.29
CA VAL A 208 22.15 32.32 34.75
C VAL A 208 22.82 33.65 35.08
N SER A 209 23.84 34.04 34.31
CA SER A 209 24.49 35.35 34.46
C SER A 209 25.13 35.82 33.15
N GLN A 210 25.16 37.13 32.95
CA GLN A 210 25.92 37.79 31.89
C GLN A 210 26.90 38.75 32.53
N THR A 211 28.18 38.60 32.22
CA THR A 211 29.24 39.51 32.67
C THR A 211 29.98 40.05 31.47
N HIS A 212 30.31 41.35 31.52
CA HIS A 212 31.13 41.98 30.48
C HIS A 212 32.60 41.73 30.81
N ALA A 213 33.32 41.11 29.87
CA ALA A 213 34.77 40.98 29.93
C ALA A 213 35.43 42.34 29.61
N ALA A 214 36.67 42.51 30.06
CA ALA A 214 37.44 43.76 29.90
C ALA A 214 37.72 44.16 28.43
N ASP A 215 37.43 43.28 27.46
CA ASP A 215 37.59 43.49 26.02
C ASP A 215 36.28 43.90 25.30
N GLY A 216 35.18 44.07 26.04
CA GLY A 216 33.87 44.41 25.48
C GLY A 216 33.02 43.21 25.02
N SER A 217 33.51 41.97 25.14
CA SER A 217 32.73 40.76 24.87
C SER A 217 31.80 40.39 26.04
N THR A 218 30.59 39.93 25.74
CA THR A 218 29.61 39.53 26.75
C THR A 218 29.74 38.03 27.01
N VAL A 219 30.22 37.64 28.19
CA VAL A 219 30.31 36.23 28.60
C VAL A 219 28.99 35.81 29.21
N THR A 220 28.26 34.95 28.50
CA THR A 220 26.97 34.42 28.94
C THR A 220 27.18 33.06 29.61
N MET A 221 26.90 32.96 30.90
CA MET A 221 26.93 31.70 31.64
C MET A 221 25.55 31.04 31.62
N THR A 222 25.44 29.87 31.00
CA THR A 222 24.20 29.09 30.95
C THR A 222 24.19 27.98 32.01
N VAL A 223 23.00 27.45 32.32
CA VAL A 223 22.85 26.23 33.14
C VAL A 223 23.64 25.07 32.53
N GLN A 224 23.65 24.94 31.21
CA GLN A 224 24.44 23.93 30.50
C GLN A 224 25.94 24.04 30.81
N ASN A 225 26.51 25.25 30.81
CA ASN A 225 27.94 25.45 31.10
C ASN A 225 28.31 25.02 32.52
N ILE A 226 27.43 25.25 33.50
CA ILE A 226 27.64 24.82 34.89
C ILE A 226 27.61 23.29 34.99
N LEU A 227 26.67 22.64 34.31
CA LEU A 227 26.55 21.18 34.30
C LEU A 227 27.72 20.50 33.58
N ASP A 228 28.17 21.06 32.46
CA ASP A 228 29.31 20.53 31.70
C ASP A 228 30.65 20.72 32.44
N GLN A 229 30.78 21.75 33.28
CA GLN A 229 31.93 21.88 34.19
C GLN A 229 31.97 20.80 35.28
N LEU A 230 30.80 20.34 35.74
CA LEU A 230 30.70 19.28 36.74
C LEU A 230 30.96 17.90 36.13
N CYS A 231 30.24 17.56 35.06
CA CYS A 231 30.39 16.31 34.31
C CYS A 231 29.73 16.43 32.92
N PRO A 232 30.51 16.46 31.82
CA PRO A 232 29.97 16.53 30.47
C PRO A 232 29.03 15.35 30.17
N GLY A 233 27.83 15.65 29.67
CA GLY A 233 26.84 14.61 29.33
C GLY A 233 26.07 14.03 30.51
N LEU A 234 26.13 14.65 31.69
CA LEU A 234 25.38 14.24 32.88
C LEU A 234 23.87 14.15 32.64
N LEU A 235 23.31 15.11 31.89
CA LEU A 235 21.89 15.10 31.51
C LEU A 235 21.53 13.92 30.60
N ALA A 236 22.38 13.61 29.62
CA ALA A 236 22.20 12.49 28.71
C ALA A 236 22.25 11.14 29.46
N LEU A 237 23.17 11.00 30.41
CA LEU A 237 23.25 9.85 31.29
C LEU A 237 22.00 9.72 32.17
N GLY A 238 21.58 10.82 32.80
CA GLY A 238 20.37 10.85 33.64
C GLY A 238 19.11 10.46 32.88
N LEU A 239 18.93 10.97 31.66
CA LEU A 239 17.81 10.60 30.80
C LEU A 239 17.85 9.12 30.41
N THR A 240 19.03 8.61 30.08
CA THR A 240 19.20 7.19 29.71
C THR A 240 18.84 6.27 30.88
N LEU A 241 19.32 6.56 32.09
CA LEU A 241 18.98 5.79 33.29
C LEU A 241 17.49 5.87 33.63
N LEU A 242 16.86 7.04 33.43
CA LEU A 242 15.42 7.20 33.58
C LEU A 242 14.65 6.33 32.58
N MET A 243 15.02 6.36 31.29
CA MET A 243 14.36 5.54 30.26
C MET A 243 14.53 4.04 30.53
N VAL A 244 15.73 3.59 30.92
CA VAL A 244 15.96 2.20 31.33
C VAL A 244 15.09 1.82 32.53
N ARG A 245 14.95 2.70 33.52
CA ARG A 245 14.07 2.46 34.68
C ARG A 245 12.59 2.36 34.28
N LEU A 246 12.14 3.17 33.32
CA LEU A 246 10.76 3.15 32.82
C LEU A 246 10.48 1.90 31.96
N LEU A 247 11.46 1.48 31.15
CA LEU A 247 11.40 0.21 30.41
C LEU A 247 11.36 -1.00 31.37
N ASN A 248 12.14 -0.97 32.45
CA ASN A 248 12.09 -2.02 33.49
C ASN A 248 10.74 -2.07 34.22
N LYS A 249 9.97 -0.97 34.23
CA LYS A 249 8.57 -0.95 34.69
C LYS A 249 7.57 -1.43 33.64
N LYS A 250 8.05 -2.02 32.53
CA LYS A 250 7.25 -2.51 31.40
C LYS A 250 6.39 -1.43 30.74
N ILE A 251 6.80 -0.16 30.81
CA ILE A 251 6.15 0.90 30.05
C ILE A 251 6.50 0.71 28.57
N ASN A 252 5.51 0.82 27.70
CA ASN A 252 5.69 0.63 26.26
C ASN A 252 6.75 1.64 25.74
N PRO A 253 7.79 1.17 25.02
CA PRO A 253 8.79 2.04 24.40
C PRO A 253 8.19 3.16 23.54
N VAL A 254 7.06 2.90 22.87
CA VAL A 254 6.34 3.87 22.04
C VAL A 254 5.85 5.05 22.89
N TRP A 255 5.26 4.79 24.05
CA TRP A 255 4.83 5.84 24.98
C TRP A 255 6.01 6.67 25.50
N LEU A 256 7.16 6.04 25.71
CA LEU A 256 8.38 6.75 26.14
C LEU A 256 8.92 7.66 25.02
N ILE A 257 8.88 7.22 23.76
CA ILE A 257 9.26 8.04 22.61
C ILE A 257 8.33 9.26 22.49
N PHE A 258 7.01 9.07 22.59
CA PHE A 258 6.07 10.18 22.58
C PHE A 258 6.24 11.12 23.77
N ALA A 259 6.55 10.60 24.96
CA ALA A 259 6.87 11.44 26.12
C ALA A 259 8.14 12.28 25.90
N LEU A 260 9.17 11.72 25.27
CA LEU A 260 10.39 12.46 24.91
C LEU A 260 10.13 13.52 23.83
N PHE A 261 9.28 13.22 22.84
CA PHE A 261 8.85 14.21 21.84
C PHE A 261 8.05 15.34 22.48
N GLY A 262 7.09 15.03 23.34
CA GLY A 262 6.35 16.02 24.11
C GLY A 262 7.27 16.89 24.97
N LEU A 263 8.21 16.27 25.70
CA LEU A 263 9.21 16.98 26.49
C LEU A 263 10.10 17.90 25.63
N GLY A 264 10.51 17.44 24.44
CA GLY A 264 11.30 18.22 23.50
C GLY A 264 10.53 19.42 22.92
N ILE A 265 9.27 19.21 22.51
CA ILE A 265 8.41 20.26 21.95
C ILE A 265 8.07 21.30 23.01
N ILE A 266 7.58 20.86 24.18
CA ILE A 266 7.21 21.73 25.30
C ILE A 266 8.46 22.43 25.86
N GLY A 267 9.56 21.70 26.03
CA GLY A 267 10.82 22.25 26.51
C GLY A 267 11.41 23.30 25.59
N ASN A 268 11.30 23.12 24.26
CA ASN A 268 11.71 24.13 23.29
C ASN A 268 10.75 25.33 23.24
N ALA A 269 9.44 25.11 23.33
CA ALA A 269 8.45 26.19 23.38
C ALA A 269 8.58 27.07 24.63
N LEU A 270 8.94 26.48 25.77
CA LEU A 270 9.14 27.17 27.04
C LEU A 270 10.58 27.69 27.25
N GLY A 271 11.49 27.45 26.29
CA GLY A 271 12.88 27.92 26.37
C GLY A 271 13.79 27.17 27.36
N PHE A 272 13.34 26.05 27.93
CA PHE A 272 14.12 25.20 28.84
C PHE A 272 15.04 24.22 28.10
N LEU A 273 14.75 23.91 26.84
CA LEU A 273 15.60 23.11 25.95
C LEU A 273 15.80 23.88 24.64
N SER A 274 16.99 23.85 24.04
CA SER A 274 17.23 24.47 22.73
C SER A 274 17.32 23.43 21.61
N ARG A 275 16.89 23.81 20.40
CA ARG A 275 17.21 23.09 19.17
C ARG A 275 18.73 23.00 19.00
N PHE A 276 19.27 21.78 18.98
CA PHE A 276 20.53 21.47 18.32
C PHE A 276 20.27 20.57 17.10
N PHE A 277 19.70 21.16 16.06
CA PHE A 277 19.94 20.77 14.68
C PHE A 277 20.39 22.02 13.92
N ALA A 278 21.64 22.42 14.17
CA ALA A 278 22.41 23.10 13.15
C ALA A 278 23.23 22.00 12.46
N PRO A 279 22.83 21.47 11.29
CA PRO A 279 23.81 20.82 10.44
C PRO A 279 24.90 21.87 10.21
N ALA A 280 26.16 21.47 10.39
CA ALA A 280 27.29 22.29 9.97
C ALA A 280 26.98 22.82 8.56
N ARG A 281 26.97 24.15 8.41
CA ARG A 281 26.94 24.81 7.10
C ARG A 281 28.12 24.28 6.29
N LEU A 282 27.90 23.24 5.51
CA LEU A 282 28.63 23.06 4.27
C LEU A 282 28.30 24.28 3.39
N PRO A 283 29.26 24.86 2.67
CA PRO A 283 28.99 25.95 1.75
C PRO A 283 28.02 25.43 0.69
N GLY A 284 26.74 25.75 0.86
CA GLY A 284 25.71 25.38 -0.09
C GLY A 284 25.86 26.23 -1.34
N PRO A 285 25.73 25.65 -2.55
CA PRO A 285 25.35 26.43 -3.71
C PRO A 285 23.93 26.97 -3.46
N SER A 286 23.71 28.21 -3.88
CA SER A 286 22.44 28.96 -3.97
C SER A 286 21.15 28.27 -3.46
N LEU A 287 20.49 28.94 -2.51
CA LEU A 287 19.09 28.74 -2.14
C LEU A 287 18.21 28.57 -3.40
N ASN A 288 17.74 27.36 -3.67
CA ASN A 288 16.49 27.16 -4.38
C ASN A 288 15.43 26.86 -3.30
N MET A 289 14.46 27.76 -3.15
CA MET A 289 13.21 27.49 -2.42
C MET A 289 12.56 26.24 -3.04
N ARG A 290 12.61 25.10 -2.34
CA ARG A 290 11.82 23.92 -2.69
C ARG A 290 10.45 24.07 -2.04
N TRP A 291 9.43 24.26 -2.86
CA TRP A 291 8.04 24.37 -2.42
C TRP A 291 7.48 22.95 -2.27
N PHE A 292 7.13 22.55 -1.05
CA PHE A 292 6.31 21.35 -0.84
C PHE A 292 4.92 21.61 -1.44
N MET A 293 4.37 20.60 -2.13
CA MET A 293 3.03 20.73 -2.71
C MET A 293 1.99 20.47 -1.63
N LYS A 294 1.17 21.47 -1.30
CA LYS A 294 0.01 21.27 -0.43
C LYS A 294 -1.09 20.53 -1.18
N THR A 295 -1.75 19.62 -0.47
CA THR A 295 -2.98 18.98 -0.92
C THR A 295 -4.05 19.12 0.16
N THR A 296 -5.28 19.39 -0.25
CA THR A 296 -6.47 19.13 0.56
C THR A 296 -7.04 17.79 0.14
N ALA A 297 -7.25 16.88 1.08
CA ALA A 297 -7.74 15.54 0.80
C ALA A 297 -8.67 15.01 1.91
N LEU A 298 -9.58 14.14 1.53
CA LEU A 298 -10.43 13.38 2.44
C LEU A 298 -9.71 12.10 2.85
N ARG A 299 -9.42 11.96 4.13
CA ARG A 299 -8.66 10.84 4.66
C ARG A 299 -9.48 9.97 5.60
N LEU A 300 -9.25 8.67 5.51
CA LEU A 300 -9.83 7.68 6.41
C LEU A 300 -8.87 7.42 7.58
N TYR A 301 -9.39 7.51 8.82
CA TYR A 301 -8.67 7.23 10.07
C TYR A 301 -9.17 5.96 10.78
N GLY A 302 -10.15 5.27 10.20
CA GLY A 302 -10.82 4.12 10.79
C GLY A 302 -12.31 4.12 10.46
N LYS A 303 -13.06 3.22 11.09
CA LYS A 303 -14.50 3.04 10.83
C LYS A 303 -15.29 4.35 10.96
N ARG A 304 -15.87 4.78 9.85
CA ARG A 304 -16.68 5.99 9.68
C ARG A 304 -15.98 7.27 10.15
N ASP A 305 -14.65 7.28 10.17
CA ASP A 305 -13.84 8.43 10.57
C ASP A 305 -13.16 9.02 9.32
N LEU A 306 -13.93 9.79 8.56
CA LEU A 306 -13.47 10.54 7.40
C LEU A 306 -13.19 11.99 7.80
N ARG A 307 -12.00 12.49 7.49
CA ARG A 307 -11.57 13.85 7.83
C ARG A 307 -11.04 14.55 6.59
N LEU A 308 -11.58 15.73 6.32
CA LEU A 308 -11.05 16.61 5.29
C LEU A 308 -9.92 17.43 5.89
N GLU A 309 -8.73 17.31 5.33
CA GLU A 309 -7.56 18.01 5.86
C GLU A 309 -6.62 18.52 4.75
N THR A 310 -5.86 19.56 5.09
CA THR A 310 -4.82 20.12 4.23
C THR A 310 -3.45 19.82 4.82
N PHE A 311 -2.57 19.23 4.01
CA PHE A 311 -1.21 18.84 4.42
C PHE A 311 -0.24 18.91 3.24
N ASP A 312 1.06 18.86 3.55
CA ASP A 312 2.12 18.80 2.55
C ASP A 312 2.30 17.37 2.03
N LEU A 313 2.25 17.19 0.70
CA LEU A 313 2.65 15.95 0.06
C LEU A 313 4.16 15.71 0.21
N PRO A 314 4.60 14.44 0.24
CA PRO A 314 6.03 14.13 0.15
C PRO A 314 6.62 14.65 -1.17
N GLU A 315 7.94 14.89 -1.17
CA GLU A 315 8.64 15.20 -2.41
C GLU A 315 8.57 13.99 -3.35
N MET A 316 8.08 14.19 -4.57
CA MET A 316 8.00 13.15 -5.60
C MET A 316 9.38 12.58 -5.90
N GLN A 317 9.51 11.26 -5.91
CA GLN A 317 10.74 10.53 -6.23
C GLN A 317 10.94 10.32 -7.75
N GLU A 318 12.10 9.81 -8.15
CA GLU A 318 12.44 9.61 -9.58
C GLU A 318 11.57 8.56 -10.30
N ASP A 319 10.84 7.74 -9.55
CA ASP A 319 9.96 6.68 -10.04
C ASP A 319 8.46 6.94 -9.75
N GLU A 320 8.13 8.15 -9.29
CA GLU A 320 6.76 8.56 -8.97
C GLU A 320 6.24 9.62 -9.95
N ILE A 321 4.94 9.91 -9.88
CA ILE A 321 4.28 10.97 -10.66
C ILE A 321 3.52 11.89 -9.71
N LEU A 322 3.69 13.20 -9.85
CA LEU A 322 2.89 14.21 -9.17
C LEU A 322 1.76 14.63 -10.11
N ALA A 323 0.53 14.62 -9.61
CA ALA A 323 -0.65 14.92 -10.42
C ALA A 323 -1.72 15.68 -9.64
N THR A 324 -2.59 16.40 -10.35
CA THR A 324 -3.87 16.85 -9.81
C THR A 324 -4.87 15.72 -9.88
N VAL A 325 -5.86 15.72 -9.00
CA VAL A 325 -7.14 15.09 -9.30
C VAL A 325 -8.12 16.22 -9.54
N VAL A 326 -8.92 16.14 -10.59
CA VAL A 326 -9.91 17.17 -10.95
C VAL A 326 -11.32 16.65 -10.63
N THR A 327 -11.57 15.38 -10.91
CA THR A 327 -12.86 14.72 -10.65
C THR A 327 -12.67 13.32 -10.09
N ASP A 328 -13.47 12.95 -9.09
CA ASP A 328 -13.74 11.57 -8.68
C ASP A 328 -15.25 11.30 -8.77
N SER A 329 -15.65 10.04 -8.99
CA SER A 329 -17.04 9.63 -8.84
C SER A 329 -17.25 8.71 -7.64
N LEU A 330 -18.22 9.07 -6.79
CA LEU A 330 -18.49 8.30 -5.58
C LEU A 330 -19.08 6.92 -5.90
N CYS A 331 -18.52 5.91 -5.22
CA CYS A 331 -18.91 4.51 -5.35
C CYS A 331 -19.39 3.90 -4.03
N LEU A 332 -20.30 2.93 -4.10
CA LEU A 332 -20.72 2.14 -2.94
C LEU A 332 -19.54 1.41 -2.28
N SER A 333 -18.48 1.13 -3.04
CA SER A 333 -17.25 0.56 -2.50
C SER A 333 -16.54 1.52 -1.55
N SER A 334 -16.54 2.83 -1.81
CA SER A 334 -16.00 3.87 -0.90
C SER A 334 -16.83 3.98 0.38
N TRP A 335 -18.16 3.87 0.27
CA TRP A 335 -19.05 3.79 1.45
C TRP A 335 -18.75 2.52 2.28
N LYS A 336 -18.58 1.37 1.63
CA LYS A 336 -18.26 0.10 2.30
C LYS A 336 -16.89 0.17 2.99
N GLU A 337 -15.91 0.75 2.33
CA GLU A 337 -14.59 1.03 2.85
C GLU A 337 -14.66 1.90 4.10
N ALA A 338 -15.33 3.06 4.02
CA ALA A 338 -15.49 3.96 5.16
C ALA A 338 -16.18 3.27 6.34
N ASN A 339 -17.22 2.45 6.12
CA ASN A 339 -17.91 1.75 7.20
C ASN A 339 -17.08 0.63 7.85
N LEU A 340 -16.21 -0.01 7.09
CA LEU A 340 -15.40 -1.11 7.59
C LEU A 340 -14.06 -0.64 8.17
N GLY A 341 -13.53 0.50 7.74
CA GLY A 341 -12.24 1.02 8.19
C GLY A 341 -11.15 -0.03 8.05
N GLU A 342 -10.37 -0.23 9.11
CA GLU A 342 -9.33 -1.26 9.23
C GLU A 342 -9.85 -2.71 9.05
N ASN A 343 -11.16 -2.96 9.17
CA ASN A 343 -11.72 -4.29 8.89
C ASN A 343 -11.93 -4.54 7.38
N HIS A 344 -11.72 -3.54 6.52
CA HIS A 344 -11.82 -3.71 5.08
C HIS A 344 -10.55 -4.37 4.53
N LYS A 345 -10.70 -5.37 3.65
CA LYS A 345 -9.57 -6.19 3.14
C LYS A 345 -8.43 -5.40 2.45
N LYS A 346 -8.71 -4.18 2.00
CA LYS A 346 -7.75 -3.31 1.28
C LYS A 346 -7.22 -2.14 2.13
N VAL A 347 -7.84 -1.89 3.29
CA VAL A 347 -7.44 -0.78 4.16
C VAL A 347 -6.37 -1.29 5.12
N PRO A 348 -5.23 -0.60 5.31
CA PRO A 348 -4.20 -1.00 6.25
C PRO A 348 -4.70 -1.04 7.70
N ASP A 349 -4.22 -2.03 8.47
CA ASP A 349 -4.59 -2.18 9.89
C ASP A 349 -4.19 -0.96 10.75
N ASP A 350 -3.23 -0.17 10.29
CA ASP A 350 -2.68 1.00 10.97
C ASP A 350 -3.24 2.34 10.47
N VAL A 351 -4.38 2.32 9.77
CA VAL A 351 -5.07 3.51 9.19
C VAL A 351 -5.35 4.62 10.21
N ALA A 352 -5.50 4.28 11.49
CA ALA A 352 -5.65 5.27 12.58
C ALA A 352 -4.39 6.13 12.82
N THR A 353 -3.21 5.60 12.47
CA THR A 353 -1.92 6.29 12.59
C THR A 353 -1.33 6.72 11.26
N ASN A 354 -1.59 5.94 10.20
CA ASN A 354 -1.16 6.20 8.83
C ASN A 354 -2.39 6.28 7.92
N PRO A 355 -3.14 7.39 7.98
CA PRO A 355 -4.42 7.53 7.30
C PRO A 355 -4.25 7.55 5.78
N ILE A 356 -5.17 6.90 5.08
CA ILE A 356 -5.19 6.76 3.62
C ILE A 356 -6.10 7.81 2.98
N ILE A 357 -5.84 8.16 1.73
CA ILE A 357 -6.75 9.00 0.93
C ILE A 357 -7.76 8.08 0.24
N ILE A 358 -9.05 8.39 0.36
CA ILE A 358 -10.14 7.62 -0.25
C ILE A 358 -10.43 8.09 -1.70
N GLY A 359 -11.19 7.28 -2.45
CA GLY A 359 -11.64 7.60 -3.82
C GLY A 359 -10.83 6.88 -4.88
N HIS A 360 -11.48 6.20 -5.81
CA HIS A 360 -10.84 5.27 -6.74
C HIS A 360 -11.37 5.35 -8.17
N GLU A 361 -12.26 6.28 -8.45
CA GLU A 361 -12.86 6.47 -9.77
C GLU A 361 -12.50 7.89 -10.22
N PHE A 362 -11.21 8.17 -10.49
CA PHE A 362 -10.75 9.55 -10.65
C PHE A 362 -9.90 9.85 -11.88
N CYS A 363 -9.93 11.13 -12.27
CA CYS A 363 -9.26 11.70 -13.42
C CYS A 363 -8.65 13.06 -13.06
N GLY A 364 -7.51 13.38 -13.66
CA GLY A 364 -6.83 14.67 -13.49
C GLY A 364 -5.65 14.82 -14.43
N ASP A 365 -4.77 15.79 -14.14
CA ASP A 365 -3.64 16.14 -15.00
C ASP A 365 -2.31 15.83 -14.32
N ILE A 366 -1.38 15.26 -15.08
CA ILE A 366 0.00 15.02 -14.66
C ILE A 366 0.72 16.36 -14.56
N LEU A 367 1.29 16.67 -13.39
CA LEU A 367 2.05 17.90 -13.16
C LEU A 367 3.55 17.69 -13.35
N ALA A 368 4.08 16.57 -12.86
CA ALA A 368 5.49 16.21 -13.00
C ALA A 368 5.66 14.69 -13.07
N VAL A 369 6.69 14.25 -13.80
CA VAL A 369 6.98 12.83 -14.02
C VAL A 369 8.41 12.54 -13.59
N GLY A 370 8.57 11.59 -12.68
CA GLY A 370 9.85 11.03 -12.28
C GLY A 370 10.63 10.48 -13.48
N LYS A 371 11.95 10.64 -13.46
CA LYS A 371 12.86 10.27 -14.56
C LYS A 371 12.63 8.86 -15.13
N LYS A 372 12.25 7.89 -14.30
CA LYS A 372 11.96 6.50 -14.74
C LYS A 372 10.84 6.44 -15.76
N TRP A 373 9.80 7.27 -15.61
CA TRP A 373 8.54 7.16 -16.35
C TRP A 373 8.37 8.19 -17.48
N GLN A 374 9.33 9.10 -17.65
CA GLN A 374 9.31 10.15 -18.69
C GLN A 374 9.26 9.62 -20.13
N HIS A 375 9.57 8.35 -20.35
CA HIS A 375 9.45 7.71 -21.65
C HIS A 375 8.01 7.36 -22.04
N LYS A 376 7.09 7.32 -21.06
CA LYS A 376 5.68 6.93 -21.23
C LYS A 376 4.71 8.07 -20.91
N PHE A 377 5.04 8.90 -19.92
CA PHE A 377 4.17 10.00 -19.47
C PHE A 377 4.89 11.35 -19.54
N GLN A 378 4.12 12.42 -19.72
CA GLN A 378 4.61 13.80 -19.75
C GLN A 378 3.68 14.74 -18.97
N PRO A 379 4.21 15.83 -18.39
CA PRO A 379 3.39 16.89 -17.78
C PRO A 379 2.33 17.44 -18.75
N GLY A 380 1.15 17.74 -18.22
CA GLY A 380 -0.02 18.22 -18.96
C GLY A 380 -0.89 17.12 -19.59
N GLN A 381 -0.47 15.84 -19.51
CA GLN A 381 -1.34 14.73 -19.90
C GLN A 381 -2.42 14.50 -18.87
N ARG A 382 -3.64 14.27 -19.35
CA ARG A 382 -4.73 13.78 -18.52
C ARG A 382 -4.60 12.27 -18.34
N TYR A 383 -5.02 11.79 -17.18
CA TYR A 383 -4.91 10.38 -16.83
C TYR A 383 -6.18 9.86 -16.18
N VAL A 384 -6.33 8.54 -16.23
CA VAL A 384 -7.24 7.75 -15.40
C VAL A 384 -6.45 6.62 -14.76
N ILE A 385 -6.98 6.08 -13.66
CA ILE A 385 -6.29 5.05 -12.88
C ILE A 385 -7.13 3.77 -12.77
N GLN A 386 -6.49 2.63 -12.98
CA GLN A 386 -7.02 1.33 -12.59
C GLN A 386 -6.70 1.14 -11.10
N ALA A 387 -7.71 1.17 -10.25
CA ALA A 387 -7.53 1.05 -8.81
C ALA A 387 -7.01 -0.34 -8.40
N ASN A 388 -7.40 -1.41 -9.11
CA ASN A 388 -6.97 -2.76 -8.77
C ASN A 388 -5.60 -3.10 -9.37
N LEU A 389 -4.55 -2.92 -8.58
CA LEU A 389 -3.16 -3.10 -9.03
C LEU A 389 -2.74 -4.56 -9.28
N GLN A 390 -3.52 -5.55 -8.84
CA GLN A 390 -3.19 -6.98 -8.98
C GLN A 390 -1.77 -7.37 -8.49
N LEU A 391 -1.28 -6.71 -7.44
CA LEU A 391 0.04 -7.00 -6.89
C LEU A 391 0.10 -8.44 -6.35
N PRO A 392 1.21 -9.19 -6.56
CA PRO A 392 1.28 -10.61 -6.18
C PRO A 392 1.10 -10.88 -4.68
N ASP A 393 1.60 -9.98 -3.85
CA ASP A 393 1.78 -10.21 -2.41
C ASP A 393 0.82 -9.40 -1.52
N ARG A 394 0.09 -8.42 -2.08
CA ARG A 394 -0.77 -7.50 -1.31
C ARG A 394 -1.93 -6.95 -2.14
N PRO A 395 -3.11 -6.68 -1.54
CA PRO A 395 -4.29 -6.23 -2.27
C PRO A 395 -4.38 -4.70 -2.42
N ASP A 396 -3.24 -4.00 -2.43
CA ASP A 396 -3.19 -2.55 -2.33
C ASP A 396 -3.84 -1.87 -3.55
N CYS A 397 -4.60 -0.81 -3.30
CA CYS A 397 -5.30 -0.04 -4.33
C CYS A 397 -5.21 1.47 -4.02
N PRO A 398 -4.93 2.33 -5.01
CA PRO A 398 -5.18 3.77 -4.93
C PRO A 398 -6.62 4.02 -4.47
N GLY A 399 -6.79 4.92 -3.51
CA GLY A 399 -8.11 5.16 -2.90
C GLY A 399 -8.52 4.22 -1.78
N TYR A 400 -7.69 3.23 -1.42
CA TYR A 400 -7.96 2.30 -0.31
C TYR A 400 -6.76 2.10 0.62
N SER A 401 -5.55 2.11 0.06
CA SER A 401 -4.37 1.56 0.73
C SER A 401 -3.24 2.55 0.89
N PHE A 402 -3.25 3.64 0.12
CA PHE A 402 -2.12 4.55 0.03
C PHE A 402 -2.38 5.87 0.77
N PRO A 403 -1.36 6.41 1.47
CA PRO A 403 -1.47 7.69 2.17
C PRO A 403 -1.44 8.90 1.24
N TRP A 404 -0.92 8.77 0.02
CA TRP A 404 -0.61 9.90 -0.87
C TRP A 404 -1.32 9.86 -2.23
N VAL A 405 -2.17 8.84 -2.48
CA VAL A 405 -2.95 8.73 -3.71
C VAL A 405 -4.35 8.18 -3.46
N GLY A 406 -5.34 8.93 -3.94
CA GLY A 406 -6.75 8.62 -3.96
C GLY A 406 -7.51 9.75 -4.68
N GLY A 407 -8.76 9.49 -5.03
CA GLY A 407 -9.58 10.39 -5.85
C GLY A 407 -10.09 11.61 -5.09
N GLU A 408 -10.24 11.50 -3.78
CA GLU A 408 -10.72 12.60 -2.93
C GLU A 408 -9.58 13.48 -2.44
N ALA A 409 -8.80 14.01 -3.38
CA ALA A 409 -7.67 14.90 -3.11
C ALA A 409 -7.54 15.98 -4.19
N THR A 410 -6.96 17.13 -3.87
CA THR A 410 -6.62 18.14 -4.89
C THR A 410 -5.37 17.75 -5.69
N HIS A 411 -4.39 17.16 -5.01
CA HIS A 411 -3.11 16.73 -5.56
C HIS A 411 -2.71 15.39 -4.95
N VAL A 412 -2.00 14.56 -5.73
CA VAL A 412 -1.55 13.23 -5.33
C VAL A 412 -0.12 12.95 -5.80
N VAL A 413 0.57 12.07 -5.07
CA VAL A 413 1.81 11.43 -5.52
C VAL A 413 1.48 9.99 -5.86
N ILE A 414 1.46 9.68 -7.16
CA ILE A 414 1.16 8.36 -7.70
C ILE A 414 2.43 7.50 -7.56
N PRO A 415 2.37 6.40 -6.80
CA PRO A 415 3.54 5.59 -6.48
C PRO A 415 3.92 4.69 -7.64
N ASN A 416 5.20 4.29 -7.68
CA ASN A 416 5.81 3.50 -8.75
C ASN A 416 5.03 2.21 -9.07
N GLU A 417 4.42 1.57 -8.08
CA GLU A 417 3.64 0.35 -8.23
C GLU A 417 2.46 0.51 -9.20
N VAL A 418 1.82 1.68 -9.24
CA VAL A 418 0.72 1.94 -10.18
C VAL A 418 1.25 1.87 -11.62
N MET A 419 2.40 2.47 -11.88
CA MET A 419 3.00 2.48 -13.20
C MET A 419 3.61 1.12 -13.57
N GLU A 420 4.21 0.39 -12.63
CA GLU A 420 4.74 -0.96 -12.87
C GLU A 420 3.65 -1.99 -13.20
N GLN A 421 2.47 -1.86 -12.58
CA GLN A 421 1.29 -2.67 -12.89
C GLN A 421 0.50 -2.13 -14.09
N ASP A 422 1.04 -1.15 -14.81
CA ASP A 422 0.43 -0.58 -16.00
C ASP A 422 -0.97 0.01 -15.75
N CYS A 423 -1.23 0.43 -14.51
CA CYS A 423 -2.53 0.86 -14.01
C CYS A 423 -2.75 2.38 -14.13
N LEU A 424 -1.74 3.15 -14.55
CA LEU A 424 -1.91 4.55 -14.94
C LEU A 424 -2.07 4.63 -16.46
N LEU A 425 -3.21 5.13 -16.93
CA LEU A 425 -3.52 5.22 -18.35
C LEU A 425 -3.65 6.68 -18.78
N ALA A 426 -3.07 7.03 -19.92
CA ALA A 426 -3.36 8.29 -20.57
C ALA A 426 -4.83 8.32 -21.01
N TYR A 427 -5.44 9.49 -20.91
CA TYR A 427 -6.82 9.71 -21.31
C TYR A 427 -6.91 11.01 -22.11
N ASP A 428 -7.24 10.90 -23.39
CA ASP A 428 -7.30 12.00 -24.35
C ASP A 428 -8.73 12.52 -24.57
N GLY A 429 -9.70 12.03 -23.77
CA GLY A 429 -11.09 12.49 -23.83
C GLY A 429 -11.25 13.95 -23.41
N GLU A 430 -12.32 14.60 -23.85
CA GLU A 430 -12.51 16.06 -23.74
C GLU A 430 -12.78 16.53 -22.29
N THR A 431 -13.43 15.72 -21.46
CA THR A 431 -13.96 16.11 -20.14
C THR A 431 -13.37 15.27 -19.00
N TYR A 432 -13.22 15.84 -17.80
CA TYR A 432 -12.66 15.10 -16.66
C TYR A 432 -13.67 14.12 -16.07
N PHE A 433 -14.94 14.51 -16.01
CA PHE A 433 -15.98 13.66 -15.44
C PHE A 433 -16.22 12.36 -16.22
N GLU A 434 -16.02 12.35 -17.54
CA GLU A 434 -16.07 11.10 -18.29
C GLU A 434 -14.86 10.22 -17.96
N GLY A 435 -13.71 10.85 -17.71
CA GLY A 435 -12.51 10.19 -17.20
C GLY A 435 -12.73 9.49 -15.86
N SER A 436 -13.39 10.14 -14.88
CA SER A 436 -13.74 9.48 -13.60
C SER A 436 -14.72 8.32 -13.78
N LEU A 437 -15.55 8.34 -14.83
CA LEU A 437 -16.49 7.27 -15.16
C LEU A 437 -15.86 6.10 -15.95
N VAL A 438 -14.57 6.17 -16.29
CA VAL A 438 -13.85 5.05 -16.94
C VAL A 438 -13.80 3.82 -16.03
N GLU A 439 -13.48 3.97 -14.73
CA GLU A 439 -13.41 2.84 -13.79
C GLU A 439 -14.75 2.07 -13.70
N PRO A 440 -15.90 2.72 -13.45
CA PRO A 440 -17.15 1.99 -13.35
C PRO A 440 -17.57 1.37 -14.69
N LEU A 441 -17.23 2.01 -15.82
CA LEU A 441 -17.44 1.39 -17.13
C LEU A 441 -16.54 0.16 -17.33
N SER A 442 -15.29 0.21 -16.89
CA SER A 442 -14.36 -0.93 -16.98
C SER A 442 -14.88 -2.14 -16.19
N CYS A 443 -15.53 -1.91 -15.05
CA CYS A 443 -16.17 -2.98 -14.27
C CYS A 443 -17.27 -3.68 -15.07
N VAL A 444 -18.09 -2.91 -15.79
CA VAL A 444 -19.14 -3.45 -16.68
C VAL A 444 -18.52 -4.23 -17.83
N ILE A 445 -17.48 -3.70 -18.47
CA ILE A 445 -16.76 -4.38 -19.56
C ILE A 445 -16.19 -5.72 -19.06
N GLY A 446 -15.54 -5.72 -17.89
CA GLY A 446 -15.02 -6.93 -17.27
C GLY A 446 -16.11 -7.97 -17.00
N ALA A 447 -17.31 -7.54 -16.58
CA ALA A 447 -18.45 -8.43 -16.40
C ALA A 447 -18.90 -9.09 -17.71
N PHE A 448 -18.98 -8.31 -18.79
CA PHE A 448 -19.34 -8.84 -20.11
C PHE A 448 -18.26 -9.78 -20.66
N ASN A 449 -16.98 -9.45 -20.46
CA ASN A 449 -15.84 -10.27 -20.88
C ASN A 449 -15.72 -11.58 -20.07
N ALA A 450 -16.21 -11.62 -18.84
CA ALA A 450 -16.18 -12.79 -17.98
C ALA A 450 -17.28 -13.81 -18.29
N ASN A 451 -18.38 -13.39 -18.95
CA ASN A 451 -19.35 -14.34 -19.49
C ASN A 451 -18.69 -15.24 -20.52
N TYR A 452 -19.20 -16.46 -20.67
CA TYR A 452 -18.70 -17.40 -21.66
C TYR A 452 -19.75 -18.42 -22.05
N HIS A 453 -19.53 -19.01 -23.22
CA HIS A 453 -20.39 -19.99 -23.87
C HIS A 453 -19.55 -21.11 -24.47
N LEU A 454 -20.14 -22.28 -24.70
CA LEU A 454 -19.44 -23.39 -25.34
C LEU A 454 -19.37 -23.23 -26.86
N GLN A 455 -18.23 -23.61 -27.44
CA GLN A 455 -18.14 -23.85 -28.87
C GLN A 455 -18.89 -25.14 -29.22
N GLU A 456 -19.75 -25.09 -30.23
CA GLU A 456 -20.58 -26.23 -30.63
C GLU A 456 -19.72 -27.49 -30.89
N GLY A 457 -20.07 -28.60 -30.22
CA GLY A 457 -19.35 -29.86 -30.33
C GLY A 457 -17.99 -29.92 -29.62
N SER A 458 -17.64 -28.93 -28.80
CA SER A 458 -16.37 -28.84 -28.08
C SER A 458 -16.58 -28.45 -26.60
N TYR A 459 -15.54 -28.67 -25.79
CA TYR A 459 -15.46 -28.14 -24.42
C TYR A 459 -14.67 -26.81 -24.35
N ASN A 460 -14.34 -26.23 -25.51
CA ASN A 460 -13.69 -24.93 -25.57
C ASN A 460 -14.70 -23.81 -25.32
N HIS A 461 -14.26 -22.77 -24.61
CA HIS A 461 -15.10 -21.63 -24.28
C HIS A 461 -14.90 -20.49 -25.30
N THR A 462 -15.98 -19.81 -25.63
CA THR A 462 -16.00 -18.50 -26.28
C THR A 462 -16.32 -17.47 -25.20
N MET A 463 -15.37 -16.60 -24.89
CA MET A 463 -15.54 -15.53 -23.90
C MET A 463 -16.39 -14.39 -24.45
N GLY A 464 -17.08 -13.69 -23.56
CA GLY A 464 -18.03 -12.64 -23.90
C GLY A 464 -19.49 -13.11 -23.85
N ILE A 465 -20.39 -12.13 -23.97
CA ILE A 465 -21.82 -12.37 -24.16
C ILE A 465 -22.10 -13.00 -25.53
N ARG A 466 -23.25 -13.65 -25.69
CA ARG A 466 -23.64 -14.28 -26.96
C ARG A 466 -23.98 -13.22 -28.02
N PRO A 467 -23.29 -13.20 -29.19
CA PRO A 467 -23.65 -12.32 -30.29
C PRO A 467 -25.09 -12.54 -30.74
N GLN A 468 -25.88 -11.46 -30.81
CA GLN A 468 -27.29 -11.52 -31.18
C GLN A 468 -28.15 -12.42 -30.26
N GLY A 469 -27.66 -12.73 -29.06
CA GLY A 469 -28.40 -13.46 -28.03
C GLY A 469 -29.50 -12.62 -27.37
N ARG A 470 -30.20 -13.23 -26.42
CA ARG A 470 -31.17 -12.57 -25.54
C ARG A 470 -30.54 -12.32 -24.20
N MET A 471 -30.53 -11.06 -23.79
CA MET A 471 -29.95 -10.62 -22.53
C MET A 471 -31.02 -10.14 -21.56
N LEU A 472 -30.86 -10.49 -20.28
CA LEU A 472 -31.68 -9.98 -19.17
C LEU A 472 -30.79 -9.27 -18.16
N ILE A 473 -31.16 -8.05 -17.78
CA ILE A 473 -30.53 -7.29 -16.70
C ILE A 473 -31.55 -7.12 -15.56
N LEU A 474 -31.27 -7.73 -14.40
CA LEU A 474 -32.10 -7.63 -13.20
C LEU A 474 -31.58 -6.54 -12.26
N GLY A 475 -32.43 -5.57 -11.92
CA GLY A 475 -32.06 -4.39 -11.12
C GLY A 475 -31.18 -3.40 -11.90
N GLY A 476 -31.49 -3.23 -13.19
CA GLY A 476 -30.61 -2.63 -14.18
C GLY A 476 -30.64 -1.11 -14.28
N THR A 477 -31.39 -0.39 -13.46
CA THR A 477 -31.51 1.09 -13.58
C THR A 477 -30.71 1.86 -12.54
N GLY A 478 -29.92 1.17 -11.72
CA GLY A 478 -28.83 1.78 -10.95
C GLY A 478 -27.67 2.25 -11.85
N PRO A 479 -26.69 2.99 -11.30
CA PRO A 479 -25.60 3.56 -12.09
C PRO A 479 -24.83 2.52 -12.92
N MET A 480 -24.51 1.36 -12.32
CA MET A 480 -23.80 0.29 -13.03
C MET A 480 -24.68 -0.39 -14.08
N GLY A 481 -25.98 -0.51 -13.81
CA GLY A 481 -26.93 -1.08 -14.77
C GLY A 481 -27.15 -0.17 -15.98
N LEU A 482 -27.21 1.16 -15.79
CA LEU A 482 -27.27 2.11 -16.90
C LEU A 482 -26.00 2.06 -17.78
N LEU A 483 -24.82 1.93 -17.18
CA LEU A 483 -23.58 1.68 -17.93
C LEU A 483 -23.61 0.34 -18.67
N ALA A 484 -24.19 -0.71 -18.06
CA ALA A 484 -24.36 -2.01 -18.71
C ALA A 484 -25.34 -1.99 -19.88
N ILE A 485 -26.43 -1.21 -19.79
CA ILE A 485 -27.35 -0.98 -20.91
C ILE A 485 -26.62 -0.27 -22.04
N ASP A 486 -25.88 0.80 -21.73
CA ASP A 486 -25.11 1.56 -22.73
C ASP A 486 -24.07 0.66 -23.42
N TYR A 487 -23.33 -0.14 -22.64
CA TYR A 487 -22.34 -1.07 -23.17
C TYR A 487 -22.96 -2.23 -23.95
N ALA A 488 -24.13 -2.75 -23.55
CA ALA A 488 -24.83 -3.77 -24.34
C ALA A 488 -25.24 -3.25 -25.73
N LEU A 489 -25.60 -1.96 -25.84
CA LEU A 489 -26.05 -1.34 -27.10
C LEU A 489 -24.90 -0.89 -28.00
N HIS A 490 -23.80 -0.42 -27.41
CA HIS A 490 -22.71 0.24 -28.16
C HIS A 490 -21.34 -0.45 -28.02
N GLY A 491 -21.27 -1.53 -27.24
CA GLY A 491 -20.11 -2.40 -27.14
C GLY A 491 -19.85 -3.17 -28.44
N PRO A 492 -18.75 -3.94 -28.49
CA PRO A 492 -18.33 -4.65 -29.69
C PRO A 492 -19.26 -5.81 -30.09
N VAL A 493 -20.04 -6.31 -29.13
CA VAL A 493 -21.02 -7.40 -29.32
C VAL A 493 -22.33 -6.92 -28.73
N ASN A 494 -23.43 -7.08 -29.47
CA ASN A 494 -24.75 -6.62 -29.05
C ASN A 494 -25.75 -7.78 -29.05
N PRO A 495 -26.62 -7.87 -28.03
CA PRO A 495 -27.74 -8.80 -28.03
C PRO A 495 -28.80 -8.35 -29.04
N SER A 496 -29.58 -9.30 -29.58
CA SER A 496 -30.73 -8.96 -30.44
C SER A 496 -31.93 -8.51 -29.61
N GLN A 497 -32.01 -8.96 -28.35
CA GLN A 497 -33.03 -8.56 -27.39
C GLN A 497 -32.40 -8.27 -26.03
N LEU A 498 -32.77 -7.14 -25.43
CA LEU A 498 -32.35 -6.74 -24.10
C LEU A 498 -33.57 -6.48 -23.23
N VAL A 499 -33.72 -7.22 -22.13
CA VAL A 499 -34.78 -7.02 -21.14
C VAL A 499 -34.17 -6.44 -19.88
N ILE A 500 -34.72 -5.33 -19.39
CA ILE A 500 -34.27 -4.66 -18.16
C ILE A 500 -35.42 -4.66 -17.17
N THR A 501 -35.12 -5.04 -15.93
CA THR A 501 -36.07 -4.97 -14.81
C THR A 501 -35.55 -4.11 -13.68
N ASP A 502 -36.47 -3.43 -13.00
CA ASP A 502 -36.19 -2.71 -11.75
C ASP A 502 -37.49 -2.51 -10.96
N THR A 503 -37.41 -2.11 -9.70
CA THR A 503 -38.59 -1.81 -8.88
C THR A 503 -39.06 -0.36 -9.04
N ASP A 504 -38.17 0.54 -9.49
CA ASP A 504 -38.38 1.98 -9.58
C ASP A 504 -38.85 2.41 -10.98
N ASN A 505 -40.11 2.85 -11.08
CA ASN A 505 -40.72 3.27 -12.35
C ASN A 505 -40.13 4.57 -12.91
N ASP A 506 -39.64 5.47 -12.06
CA ASP A 506 -39.05 6.73 -12.53
C ASP A 506 -37.69 6.46 -13.16
N LYS A 507 -36.89 5.56 -12.56
CA LYS A 507 -35.62 5.12 -13.15
C LYS A 507 -35.82 4.30 -14.42
N LEU A 508 -36.83 3.43 -14.49
CA LEU A 508 -37.19 2.73 -15.72
C LEU A 508 -37.63 3.70 -16.82
N SER A 509 -38.37 4.75 -16.47
CA SER A 509 -38.78 5.80 -17.41
C SER A 509 -37.58 6.61 -17.90
N TYR A 510 -36.64 6.93 -17.02
CA TYR A 510 -35.36 7.56 -17.37
C TYR A 510 -34.57 6.68 -18.34
N ALA A 511 -34.35 5.40 -18.00
CA ALA A 511 -33.62 4.47 -18.85
C ALA A 511 -34.28 4.34 -20.24
N ARG A 512 -35.61 4.18 -20.28
CA ARG A 512 -36.38 4.09 -21.54
C ARG A 512 -36.25 5.33 -22.41
N LYS A 513 -36.23 6.52 -21.82
CA LYS A 513 -36.06 7.78 -22.55
C LYS A 513 -34.67 7.89 -23.17
N HIS A 514 -33.64 7.45 -22.46
CA HIS A 514 -32.23 7.67 -22.82
C HIS A 514 -31.57 6.50 -23.56
N TYR A 515 -32.20 5.32 -23.55
CA TYR A 515 -31.76 4.10 -24.23
C TYR A 515 -32.97 3.44 -24.93
N PRO A 516 -33.46 4.02 -26.04
CA PRO A 516 -34.52 3.41 -26.84
C PRO A 516 -33.97 2.19 -27.61
N SER A 517 -34.88 1.35 -28.13
CA SER A 517 -34.49 0.26 -29.04
C SER A 517 -33.76 0.79 -30.27
N GLU A 518 -32.75 0.03 -30.71
CA GLU A 518 -31.94 0.32 -31.89
C GLU A 518 -32.11 -0.79 -32.95
N PRO A 519 -31.71 -0.56 -34.23
CA PRO A 519 -31.89 -1.55 -35.29
C PRO A 519 -31.31 -2.94 -34.96
N GLN A 520 -30.24 -2.99 -34.17
CA GLN A 520 -29.54 -4.22 -33.76
C GLN A 520 -30.06 -4.83 -32.45
N THR A 521 -30.84 -4.10 -31.64
CA THR A 521 -31.26 -4.54 -30.30
C THR A 521 -32.66 -4.04 -29.94
N LEU A 522 -33.60 -4.97 -29.74
CA LEU A 522 -34.93 -4.68 -29.21
C LEU A 522 -34.89 -4.63 -27.68
N ILE A 523 -35.36 -3.52 -27.09
CA ILE A 523 -35.32 -3.31 -25.64
C ILE A 523 -36.70 -3.39 -25.00
N HIS A 524 -36.81 -4.09 -23.87
CA HIS A 524 -37.98 -4.11 -23.01
C HIS A 524 -37.64 -3.64 -21.59
N TYR A 525 -38.44 -2.73 -21.04
CA TYR A 525 -38.34 -2.27 -19.66
C TYR A 525 -39.56 -2.73 -18.87
N LEU A 526 -39.35 -3.48 -17.80
CA LEU A 526 -40.41 -4.01 -16.94
C LEU A 526 -40.21 -3.62 -15.49
N ASN A 527 -41.30 -3.31 -14.80
CA ASN A 527 -41.26 -3.28 -13.34
C ASN A 527 -41.09 -4.70 -12.81
N ALA A 528 -40.34 -4.88 -11.72
CA ALA A 528 -40.13 -6.17 -11.08
C ALA A 528 -41.44 -6.87 -10.70
N ALA A 529 -42.51 -6.12 -10.38
CA ALA A 529 -43.83 -6.67 -10.12
C ALA A 529 -44.47 -7.39 -11.33
N ASP A 530 -44.11 -6.95 -12.55
CA ASP A 530 -44.61 -7.52 -13.81
C ASP A 530 -43.63 -8.54 -14.41
N ALA A 531 -42.40 -8.61 -13.89
CA ALA A 531 -41.31 -9.44 -14.37
C ALA A 531 -41.29 -10.84 -13.71
N ALA A 532 -42.46 -11.49 -13.65
CA ALA A 532 -42.55 -12.88 -13.21
C ALA A 532 -41.92 -13.84 -14.23
N PHE A 533 -41.64 -15.08 -13.79
CA PHE A 533 -41.06 -16.14 -14.63
C PHE A 533 -41.78 -16.29 -15.98
N ASP A 534 -43.10 -16.45 -15.97
CA ASP A 534 -43.89 -16.66 -17.19
C ASP A 534 -43.79 -15.48 -18.17
N THR A 535 -43.78 -14.24 -17.64
CA THR A 535 -43.64 -13.02 -18.46
C THR A 535 -42.26 -12.97 -19.11
N LEU A 536 -41.20 -13.18 -18.32
CA LEU A 536 -39.82 -13.13 -18.82
C LEU A 536 -39.55 -14.28 -19.80
N MET A 537 -40.07 -15.47 -19.51
CA MET A 537 -39.99 -16.63 -20.40
C MET A 537 -40.73 -16.36 -21.72
N ALA A 538 -41.92 -15.76 -21.68
CA ALA A 538 -42.66 -15.38 -22.88
C ALA A 538 -41.90 -14.33 -23.73
N LEU A 539 -41.27 -13.34 -23.10
CA LEU A 539 -40.45 -12.34 -23.79
C LEU A 539 -39.26 -12.96 -24.53
N SER A 540 -38.67 -14.02 -23.98
CA SER A 540 -37.61 -14.80 -24.62
C SER A 540 -38.09 -15.75 -25.73
N GLY A 541 -39.40 -15.82 -25.98
CA GLY A 541 -40.02 -16.77 -26.90
C GLY A 541 -40.12 -18.21 -26.37
N GLY A 542 -40.08 -18.40 -25.05
CA GLY A 542 -40.12 -19.72 -24.40
C GLY A 542 -38.77 -20.45 -24.34
N HIS A 543 -37.67 -19.75 -24.60
CA HIS A 543 -36.34 -20.33 -24.74
C HIS A 543 -35.36 -20.00 -23.60
N GLY A 544 -35.69 -19.00 -22.77
CA GLY A 544 -34.77 -18.43 -21.79
C GLY A 544 -33.79 -17.42 -22.40
N PHE A 545 -32.90 -16.91 -21.55
CA PHE A 545 -31.91 -15.89 -21.88
C PHE A 545 -30.52 -16.50 -21.98
N ASP A 546 -29.78 -16.06 -23.00
CA ASP A 546 -28.41 -16.50 -23.24
C ASP A 546 -27.46 -15.86 -22.22
N ASP A 547 -27.72 -14.61 -21.82
CA ASP A 547 -26.95 -13.88 -20.82
C ASP A 547 -27.86 -13.24 -19.79
N ILE A 548 -27.59 -13.43 -18.49
CA ILE A 548 -28.35 -12.77 -17.42
C ILE A 548 -27.39 -12.07 -16.46
N PHE A 549 -27.55 -10.76 -16.28
CA PHE A 549 -26.81 -9.98 -15.30
C PHE A 549 -27.68 -9.61 -14.10
N VAL A 550 -27.16 -9.84 -12.90
CA VAL A 550 -27.84 -9.53 -11.64
C VAL A 550 -27.10 -8.39 -10.93
N PHE A 551 -27.72 -7.20 -10.89
CA PHE A 551 -27.15 -5.98 -10.30
C PHE A 551 -27.64 -5.67 -8.88
N VAL A 552 -28.45 -6.57 -8.29
CA VAL A 552 -28.92 -6.47 -6.91
C VAL A 552 -28.59 -7.76 -6.16
N PRO A 553 -28.00 -7.70 -4.95
CA PRO A 553 -27.61 -8.88 -4.19
C PRO A 553 -28.84 -9.48 -3.48
N ASN A 554 -29.76 -10.06 -4.24
CA ASN A 554 -31.01 -10.63 -3.76
C ASN A 554 -31.14 -12.10 -4.15
N GLU A 555 -31.33 -12.98 -3.15
CA GLU A 555 -31.45 -14.43 -3.33
C GLU A 555 -32.55 -14.81 -4.33
N GLY A 556 -33.74 -14.23 -4.20
CA GLY A 556 -34.88 -14.52 -5.08
C GLY A 556 -34.61 -14.15 -6.54
N LEU A 557 -33.90 -13.04 -6.79
CA LEU A 557 -33.48 -12.66 -8.14
C LEU A 557 -32.44 -13.62 -8.72
N VAL A 558 -31.50 -14.12 -7.91
CA VAL A 558 -30.51 -15.10 -8.36
C VAL A 558 -31.19 -16.42 -8.73
N THR A 559 -32.13 -16.89 -7.92
CA THR A 559 -32.91 -18.10 -8.21
C THR A 559 -33.80 -17.93 -9.44
N LEU A 560 -34.47 -16.79 -9.59
CA LEU A 560 -35.25 -16.47 -10.78
C LEU A 560 -34.36 -16.46 -12.03
N ALA A 561 -33.20 -15.78 -11.97
CA ALA A 561 -32.23 -15.76 -13.06
C ALA A 561 -31.77 -17.17 -13.43
N SER A 562 -31.41 -18.01 -12.45
CA SER A 562 -31.02 -19.41 -12.67
C SER A 562 -32.09 -20.18 -13.47
N SER A 563 -33.37 -20.00 -13.13
CA SER A 563 -34.49 -20.67 -13.84
C SER A 563 -34.76 -20.14 -15.25
N LEU A 564 -34.26 -18.96 -15.59
CA LEU A 564 -34.51 -18.29 -16.86
C LEU A 564 -33.37 -18.45 -17.88
N LEU A 565 -32.30 -19.16 -17.54
CA LEU A 565 -31.18 -19.39 -18.45
C LEU A 565 -31.60 -20.30 -19.61
N ALA A 566 -31.21 -19.91 -20.82
CA ALA A 566 -31.26 -20.78 -21.99
C ALA A 566 -30.23 -21.92 -21.88
N THR A 567 -30.32 -22.90 -22.78
CA THR A 567 -29.23 -23.87 -22.98
C THR A 567 -27.93 -23.14 -23.33
N ASP A 568 -26.85 -23.49 -22.63
CA ASP A 568 -25.55 -22.82 -22.68
C ASP A 568 -25.59 -21.34 -22.26
N GLY A 569 -26.59 -20.95 -21.46
CA GLY A 569 -26.74 -19.59 -20.94
C GLY A 569 -25.79 -19.30 -19.78
N CYS A 570 -25.37 -18.04 -19.63
CA CYS A 570 -24.45 -17.58 -18.59
C CYS A 570 -25.12 -16.56 -17.65
N LEU A 571 -25.11 -16.85 -16.34
CA LEU A 571 -25.52 -15.92 -15.30
C LEU A 571 -24.29 -15.22 -14.71
N ASN A 572 -24.29 -13.89 -14.77
CA ASN A 572 -23.31 -13.03 -14.13
C ASN A 572 -23.87 -12.36 -12.87
N PHE A 573 -23.29 -12.70 -11.73
CA PHE A 573 -23.60 -12.04 -10.46
C PHE A 573 -22.66 -10.85 -10.24
N PHE A 574 -23.11 -9.68 -10.68
CA PHE A 574 -22.38 -8.42 -10.58
C PHE A 574 -22.46 -7.80 -9.18
N ALA A 575 -23.59 -8.00 -8.51
CA ALA A 575 -23.91 -7.36 -7.25
C ALA A 575 -23.18 -8.00 -6.06
N GLY A 576 -21.99 -7.52 -5.73
CA GLY A 576 -21.21 -8.03 -4.59
C GLY A 576 -21.99 -7.98 -3.27
N PRO A 577 -22.25 -9.12 -2.59
CA PRO A 577 -22.98 -9.15 -1.33
C PRO A 577 -22.11 -8.65 -0.18
N GLN A 578 -22.76 -8.12 0.88
CA GLN A 578 -22.07 -7.73 2.11
C GLN A 578 -21.94 -8.90 3.09
N ASP A 579 -22.96 -9.76 3.13
CA ASP A 579 -22.99 -10.95 3.97
C ASP A 579 -22.21 -12.09 3.33
N LYS A 580 -21.23 -12.62 4.07
CA LYS A 580 -20.40 -13.77 3.64
C LYS A 580 -21.19 -15.09 3.60
N HIS A 581 -22.37 -15.13 4.21
CA HIS A 581 -23.27 -16.28 4.19
C HIS A 581 -24.37 -16.19 3.13
N SER A 582 -24.39 -15.12 2.34
CA SER A 582 -25.34 -14.97 1.23
C SER A 582 -25.19 -16.13 0.25
N SER A 583 -26.30 -16.83 -0.01
CA SER A 583 -26.38 -17.95 -0.94
C SER A 583 -27.77 -17.97 -1.60
N ALA A 584 -27.89 -18.66 -2.73
CA ALA A 584 -29.16 -18.84 -3.43
C ALA A 584 -29.25 -20.24 -4.04
N PRO A 585 -30.43 -20.86 -4.05
CA PRO A 585 -30.63 -22.14 -4.72
C PRO A 585 -30.52 -21.98 -6.24
N ILE A 586 -29.76 -22.90 -6.87
CA ILE A 586 -29.61 -23.03 -8.33
C ILE A 586 -29.88 -24.47 -8.76
N ASN A 587 -30.31 -24.65 -10.00
CA ASN A 587 -30.63 -25.98 -10.53
C ASN A 587 -29.41 -26.69 -11.14
N PHE A 588 -28.83 -27.64 -10.41
CA PHE A 588 -27.70 -28.44 -10.92
C PHE A 588 -28.07 -29.39 -12.07
N TYR A 589 -29.37 -29.68 -12.28
CA TYR A 589 -29.81 -30.37 -13.48
C TYR A 589 -29.47 -29.53 -14.72
N ASP A 590 -29.75 -28.22 -14.70
CA ASP A 590 -29.50 -27.33 -15.83
C ASP A 590 -28.00 -27.00 -15.99
N VAL A 591 -27.24 -27.00 -14.89
CA VAL A 591 -25.77 -26.94 -14.96
C VAL A 591 -25.22 -28.12 -15.75
N HIS A 592 -25.76 -29.32 -15.51
CA HIS A 592 -25.25 -30.55 -16.13
C HIS A 592 -25.80 -30.80 -17.54
N TYR A 593 -27.12 -30.68 -17.72
CA TYR A 593 -27.82 -31.10 -18.95
C TYR A 593 -28.11 -29.94 -19.90
N ALA A 594 -28.28 -28.72 -19.38
CA ALA A 594 -28.45 -27.52 -20.20
C ALA A 594 -27.16 -26.72 -20.32
N PHE A 595 -26.05 -27.18 -19.74
CA PHE A 595 -24.74 -26.52 -19.78
C PHE A 595 -24.78 -25.06 -19.32
N THR A 596 -25.60 -24.75 -18.32
CA THR A 596 -25.68 -23.38 -17.80
C THR A 596 -24.43 -23.00 -16.99
N HIS A 597 -24.00 -21.75 -17.13
CA HIS A 597 -22.78 -21.21 -16.54
C HIS A 597 -23.09 -20.15 -15.48
N TYR A 598 -22.24 -20.06 -14.47
CA TYR A 598 -22.38 -19.09 -13.38
C TYR A 598 -21.03 -18.43 -13.13
N VAL A 599 -20.99 -17.10 -13.26
CA VAL A 599 -19.79 -16.29 -13.07
C VAL A 599 -20.07 -15.16 -12.09
N GLY A 600 -19.02 -14.68 -11.43
CA GLY A 600 -19.06 -13.49 -10.59
C GLY A 600 -17.87 -12.61 -10.90
N THR A 601 -18.11 -11.30 -10.96
CA THR A 601 -17.07 -10.31 -11.28
C THR A 601 -17.01 -9.22 -10.23
N SER A 602 -15.80 -8.74 -9.94
CA SER A 602 -15.56 -7.65 -9.01
C SER A 602 -14.43 -6.78 -9.56
N GLY A 603 -14.77 -5.58 -10.01
CA GLY A 603 -13.82 -4.68 -10.69
C GLY A 603 -13.57 -5.08 -12.14
N GLY A 604 -12.94 -4.18 -12.90
CA GLY A 604 -12.31 -4.49 -14.19
C GLY A 604 -10.82 -4.78 -14.05
N ASN A 605 -10.18 -5.23 -15.13
CA ASN A 605 -8.72 -5.27 -15.26
C ASN A 605 -8.22 -4.06 -16.08
N THR A 606 -6.91 -3.96 -16.30
CA THR A 606 -6.31 -2.84 -17.05
C THR A 606 -6.73 -2.81 -18.53
N ASP A 607 -6.96 -3.97 -19.15
CA ASP A 607 -7.44 -4.03 -20.54
C ASP A 607 -8.91 -3.58 -20.65
N ASP A 608 -9.74 -3.91 -19.66
CA ASP A 608 -11.12 -3.40 -19.58
C ASP A 608 -11.12 -1.87 -19.42
N MET A 609 -10.18 -1.31 -18.66
CA MET A 609 -9.99 0.14 -18.54
C MET A 609 -9.60 0.79 -19.88
N ARG A 610 -8.68 0.18 -20.64
CA ARG A 610 -8.33 0.67 -21.99
C ARG A 610 -9.51 0.62 -22.95
N ALA A 611 -10.31 -0.43 -22.87
CA ALA A 611 -11.53 -0.54 -23.66
C ALA A 611 -12.53 0.57 -23.28
N ALA A 612 -12.70 0.84 -21.98
CA ALA A 612 -13.55 1.93 -21.49
C ALA A 612 -13.05 3.31 -21.96
N VAL A 613 -11.75 3.59 -21.84
CA VAL A 613 -11.10 4.82 -22.35
C VAL A 613 -11.42 4.99 -23.82
N LYS A 614 -11.15 3.97 -24.64
CA LYS A 614 -11.37 4.03 -26.08
C LYS A 614 -12.83 4.30 -26.44
N LEU A 615 -13.78 3.64 -25.77
CA LEU A 615 -15.21 3.82 -26.05
C LEU A 615 -15.70 5.23 -25.71
N ILE A 616 -15.18 5.81 -24.62
CA ILE A 616 -15.50 7.18 -24.21
C ILE A 616 -14.86 8.19 -25.18
N GLU A 617 -13.58 8.03 -25.52
CA GLU A 617 -12.87 8.89 -26.47
C GLU A 617 -13.52 8.86 -27.87
N GLU A 618 -13.95 7.70 -28.32
CA GLU A 618 -14.66 7.52 -29.59
C GLU A 618 -16.15 7.96 -29.51
N LYS A 619 -16.62 8.41 -28.35
CA LYS A 619 -18.02 8.80 -28.09
C LYS A 619 -19.05 7.71 -28.45
N LYS A 620 -18.64 6.44 -28.34
CA LYS A 620 -19.51 5.28 -28.59
C LYS A 620 -20.47 5.03 -27.43
N VAL A 621 -20.02 5.27 -26.22
CA VAL A 621 -20.85 5.20 -25.00
C VAL A 621 -21.03 6.61 -24.43
N GLN A 622 -22.14 6.84 -23.71
CA GLN A 622 -22.46 8.13 -23.11
C GLN A 622 -22.53 8.01 -21.59
N ALA A 623 -21.36 7.86 -20.96
CA ALA A 623 -21.23 7.68 -19.51
C ALA A 623 -21.91 8.82 -18.71
N ALA A 624 -21.99 10.03 -19.26
CA ALA A 624 -22.66 11.17 -18.66
C ALA A 624 -24.11 10.90 -18.19
N LYS A 625 -24.83 9.98 -18.85
CA LYS A 625 -26.22 9.64 -18.52
C LYS A 625 -26.38 9.04 -17.11
N VAL A 626 -25.31 8.56 -16.48
CA VAL A 626 -25.41 8.03 -15.13
C VAL A 626 -25.23 9.08 -14.05
N VAL A 627 -24.82 10.30 -14.40
CA VAL A 627 -24.58 11.40 -13.46
C VAL A 627 -25.90 12.00 -13.01
N THR A 628 -26.06 12.15 -11.69
CA THR A 628 -27.28 12.74 -11.10
C THR A 628 -27.00 13.84 -10.10
N HIS A 629 -25.81 13.87 -9.52
CA HIS A 629 -25.41 14.94 -8.60
C HIS A 629 -23.97 15.36 -8.86
N ILE A 630 -23.69 16.59 -8.44
CA ILE A 630 -22.37 17.20 -8.40
C ILE A 630 -22.12 17.72 -6.99
N LEU A 631 -20.87 17.73 -6.57
CA LEU A 631 -20.44 18.26 -5.27
C LEU A 631 -18.97 18.69 -5.32
N GLY A 632 -18.55 19.46 -4.34
CA GLY A 632 -17.15 19.77 -4.07
C GLY A 632 -16.55 18.82 -3.04
N LEU A 633 -15.23 18.84 -2.90
CA LEU A 633 -14.51 18.00 -1.93
C LEU A 633 -14.97 18.27 -0.48
N ASN A 634 -15.45 19.48 -0.20
CA ASN A 634 -16.01 19.86 1.10
C ASN A 634 -17.23 19.02 1.53
N ALA A 635 -17.99 18.45 0.59
CA ALA A 635 -19.18 17.65 0.86
C ALA A 635 -18.95 16.14 0.69
N ALA A 636 -17.76 15.73 0.21
CA ALA A 636 -17.48 14.33 -0.15
C ALA A 636 -17.54 13.38 1.05
N GLY A 637 -17.04 13.80 2.22
CA GLY A 637 -17.02 12.98 3.44
C GLY A 637 -18.41 12.57 3.92
N GLU A 638 -19.29 13.55 4.14
CA GLU A 638 -20.67 13.30 4.58
C GLU A 638 -21.45 12.53 3.51
N THR A 639 -21.30 12.91 2.24
CA THR A 639 -21.95 12.22 1.12
C THR A 639 -21.51 10.76 1.03
N THR A 640 -20.22 10.47 1.26
CA THR A 640 -19.70 9.09 1.26
C THR A 640 -20.29 8.26 2.39
N LEU A 641 -20.42 8.80 3.61
CA LEU A 641 -20.97 8.07 4.76
C LEU A 641 -22.45 7.75 4.64
N GLU A 642 -23.19 8.60 3.92
CA GLU A 642 -24.65 8.52 3.72
C GLU A 642 -25.04 8.12 2.29
N LEU A 643 -24.09 7.64 1.49
CA LEU A 643 -24.25 7.40 0.05
C LEU A 643 -25.50 6.56 -0.33
N PRO A 644 -25.88 5.47 0.39
CA PRO A 644 -27.11 4.74 0.10
C PRO A 644 -28.38 5.57 0.33
N ALA A 645 -28.39 6.47 1.32
CA ALA A 645 -29.55 7.31 1.66
C ALA A 645 -29.72 8.46 0.66
N VAL A 646 -28.64 8.94 0.06
CA VAL A 646 -28.67 10.00 -0.98
C VAL A 646 -29.48 9.56 -2.21
N GLY A 647 -29.42 8.27 -2.59
CA GLY A 647 -30.13 7.75 -3.76
C GLY A 647 -29.64 8.34 -5.10
N GLY A 648 -30.34 8.06 -6.20
CA GLY A 648 -29.94 8.50 -7.55
C GLY A 648 -28.77 7.70 -8.17
N GLY A 649 -28.18 8.26 -9.24
CA GLY A 649 -27.08 7.69 -10.03
C GLY A 649 -25.69 7.99 -9.46
N LYS A 650 -24.70 8.25 -10.32
CA LYS A 650 -23.35 8.69 -9.93
C LYS A 650 -23.36 10.13 -9.40
N LYS A 651 -22.43 10.41 -8.49
CA LYS A 651 -22.17 11.73 -7.90
C LYS A 651 -20.73 12.09 -8.20
N LEU A 652 -20.53 13.23 -8.85
CA LEU A 652 -19.21 13.70 -9.25
C LEU A 652 -18.67 14.68 -8.22
N VAL A 653 -17.52 14.36 -7.64
CA VAL A 653 -16.77 15.27 -6.79
C VAL A 653 -15.79 16.05 -7.64
N TYR A 654 -15.95 17.37 -7.70
CA TYR A 654 -14.95 18.28 -8.25
C TYR A 654 -14.00 18.68 -7.14
N THR A 655 -12.85 18.01 -7.07
CA THR A 655 -11.97 17.98 -5.91
C THR A 655 -11.39 19.36 -5.56
N GLY A 656 -11.15 20.20 -6.57
CA GLY A 656 -10.67 21.57 -6.42
C GLY A 656 -11.76 22.60 -6.08
N LYS A 657 -13.02 22.19 -5.90
CA LYS A 657 -14.18 23.08 -5.75
C LYS A 657 -14.85 22.94 -4.38
N TYR A 658 -15.46 24.04 -3.96
CA TYR A 658 -16.33 24.14 -2.80
C TYR A 658 -17.78 24.25 -3.27
N LEU A 659 -18.56 23.19 -3.09
CA LEU A 659 -19.96 23.10 -3.56
C LEU A 659 -20.72 22.07 -2.70
N PRO A 660 -21.93 22.37 -2.22
CA PRO A 660 -22.75 21.37 -1.53
C PRO A 660 -23.20 20.25 -2.49
N LEU A 661 -23.61 19.12 -1.93
CA LEU A 661 -24.27 18.07 -2.71
C LEU A 661 -25.50 18.63 -3.42
N THR A 662 -25.45 18.65 -4.76
CA THR A 662 -26.48 19.28 -5.60
C THR A 662 -26.96 18.30 -6.65
N SER A 663 -28.27 18.01 -6.65
CA SER A 663 -28.91 17.25 -7.74
C SER A 663 -28.94 18.08 -9.02
N LEU A 664 -28.71 17.45 -10.17
CA LEU A 664 -28.82 18.10 -11.48
C LEU A 664 -30.22 18.67 -11.74
N THR A 665 -31.26 18.13 -11.12
CA THR A 665 -32.64 18.62 -11.24
C THR A 665 -32.94 19.80 -10.31
N GLN A 666 -32.02 20.16 -9.42
CA GLN A 666 -32.19 21.19 -8.39
C GLN A 666 -31.14 22.31 -8.49
N ILE A 667 -30.48 22.45 -9.65
CA ILE A 667 -29.50 23.52 -9.88
C ILE A 667 -30.19 24.88 -9.85
N GLN A 668 -29.72 25.75 -8.96
CA GLN A 668 -30.25 27.11 -8.78
C GLN A 668 -29.56 28.15 -9.67
N ASP A 669 -28.32 27.90 -10.09
CA ASP A 669 -27.60 28.76 -11.03
C ASP A 669 -28.30 28.73 -12.40
N GLN A 670 -28.79 29.90 -12.83
CA GLN A 670 -29.59 30.02 -14.05
C GLN A 670 -28.81 29.69 -15.32
N ALA A 671 -27.52 30.01 -15.38
CA ALA A 671 -26.70 29.75 -16.56
C ALA A 671 -26.38 28.26 -16.67
N LEU A 672 -26.04 27.60 -15.56
CA LEU A 672 -25.83 26.16 -15.51
C LEU A 672 -27.12 25.38 -15.77
N ALA A 673 -28.26 25.84 -15.24
CA ALA A 673 -29.57 25.27 -15.55
C ALA A 673 -29.92 25.40 -17.04
N ALA A 674 -29.57 26.53 -17.68
CA ALA A 674 -29.77 26.71 -19.12
C ALA A 674 -28.86 25.80 -19.96
N ILE A 675 -27.63 25.54 -19.53
CA ILE A 675 -26.74 24.55 -20.15
C ILE A 675 -27.38 23.16 -20.03
N LEU A 676 -27.78 22.73 -18.83
CA LEU A 676 -28.44 21.43 -18.64
C LEU A 676 -29.69 21.27 -19.50
N ALA A 677 -30.53 22.31 -19.61
CA ALA A 677 -31.72 22.27 -20.44
C ALA A 677 -31.40 22.00 -21.93
N ARG A 678 -30.30 22.58 -22.45
CA ARG A 678 -29.82 22.30 -23.83
C ARG A 678 -29.39 20.84 -24.01
N HIS A 679 -28.80 20.25 -22.96
CA HIS A 679 -28.33 18.86 -22.94
C HIS A 679 -29.35 17.89 -22.33
N GLN A 680 -30.65 18.24 -22.37
CA GLN A 680 -31.77 17.39 -21.91
C GLN A 680 -31.66 16.92 -20.45
N GLY A 681 -31.01 17.71 -19.59
CA GLY A 681 -30.77 17.40 -18.18
C GLY A 681 -29.56 16.51 -17.92
N ILE A 682 -28.80 16.13 -18.95
CA ILE A 682 -27.57 15.33 -18.84
C ILE A 682 -26.38 16.26 -18.59
N TRP A 683 -25.46 15.83 -17.71
CA TRP A 683 -24.21 16.55 -17.50
C TRP A 683 -23.36 16.55 -18.78
N SER A 684 -22.67 17.66 -19.08
CA SER A 684 -21.95 17.83 -20.35
C SER A 684 -20.62 18.52 -20.13
N GLY A 685 -19.73 18.46 -21.13
CA GLY A 685 -18.46 19.21 -21.08
C GLY A 685 -18.65 20.72 -20.96
N GLU A 686 -19.74 21.26 -21.52
CA GLU A 686 -20.09 22.68 -21.35
C GLU A 686 -20.46 22.99 -19.88
N ALA A 687 -21.21 22.10 -19.23
CA ALA A 687 -21.59 22.22 -17.82
C ALA A 687 -20.38 22.08 -16.90
N GLU A 688 -19.50 21.11 -17.18
CA GLU A 688 -18.24 20.93 -16.47
C GLU A 688 -17.34 22.16 -16.58
N GLN A 689 -17.12 22.67 -17.80
CA GLN A 689 -16.28 23.86 -18.00
C GLN A 689 -16.85 25.09 -17.29
N TYR A 690 -18.17 25.26 -17.32
CA TYR A 690 -18.85 26.33 -16.58
C TYR A 690 -18.58 26.19 -15.08
N LEU A 691 -18.78 24.99 -14.51
CA LEU A 691 -18.53 24.71 -13.10
C LEU A 691 -17.07 24.94 -12.71
N LEU A 692 -16.11 24.42 -13.49
CA LEU A 692 -14.69 24.59 -13.25
C LEU A 692 -14.27 26.07 -13.27
N THR A 693 -14.95 26.91 -14.05
CA THR A 693 -14.65 28.34 -14.16
C THR A 693 -15.32 29.18 -13.06
N HIS A 694 -16.55 28.86 -12.66
CA HIS A 694 -17.38 29.73 -11.83
C HIS A 694 -17.57 29.25 -10.39
N ALA A 695 -17.42 27.96 -10.10
CA ALA A 695 -17.56 27.44 -8.75
C ALA A 695 -16.39 27.91 -7.87
N GLU A 696 -16.71 28.24 -6.62
CA GLU A 696 -15.74 28.61 -5.58
C GLU A 696 -14.66 27.54 -5.46
N ALA A 697 -13.39 27.95 -5.38
CA ALA A 697 -12.29 27.03 -5.19
C ALA A 697 -12.24 26.56 -3.74
N ILE A 698 -11.85 25.31 -3.51
CA ILE A 698 -11.61 24.85 -2.14
C ILE A 698 -10.40 25.57 -1.54
N SER A 699 -10.55 26.10 -0.32
CA SER A 699 -9.45 26.76 0.39
C SER A 699 -8.46 25.73 0.95
N HIS A 700 -7.17 26.08 0.93
CA HIS A 700 -6.10 25.33 1.60
C HIS A 700 -5.80 25.85 3.01
N ASP A 701 -6.60 26.80 3.51
CA ASP A 701 -6.44 27.46 4.82
C ASP A 701 -7.28 26.83 5.94
#